data_AF-A0A9W8TMG8-F1
#
_entry.id   AF-A0A9W8TMG8-F1
#
_cell.length_a   1.000
_cell.length_b   1.000
_cell.length_c   1.000
_cell.angle_alpha   90.00
_cell.angle_beta   90.00
_cell.angle_gamma   90.00
#
_symmetry.space_group_name_H-M   'P 1'
#
loop_
_entity.id
_entity.type
_entity.pdbx_description
1 polymer ?
#
loop_
_entity_poly.entity_id
_entity_poly.type
_entity_poly.pdbx_seq_one_letter_code
_entity_poly.pdbx_strand_id
1 'polypeptide(L)'
;MALYLLPILSRLPKFVRDMPEMRIPEISNNPSKVQLSRIAHVYFEHPDLDVFGEFATDWGFVEAKRDSDRIWYRGYGVDPYVYVVTKSKDGNPRFGGAAFVAKSEEEFEKAALLPGATPSSLADSPGGGKMITFTRSDDTQFHVVYGQIEREVEESAPSATHEIQGPYNGPFQKLRKGTFQRYREGPALVHKLGHFGMVYRDFDNEISWYTGNFNLVPSNVLYHWDFSNIDVLTFLHLDLGKEFSDHHCMFMQRAAPEVKKSYMHHTSYEVADFDEQLIGHEYLGKKGYESVWGVGRHILGSQIFDYWKDPSGFKIEHYADGDLVNEDTPTTREVVGPLSVWGPELPKDFGDLQRPCCSRCSEAGLPCTYSAERKKPGPPRGSRRQKQHAASPSTVSASAETLFTPNHQGDMFLTLDQSTLSNVSNNVSHDTINDFCLPRQEVPFESFDLHSPIYDSVVTTAHSSRQDAYPGYLLSREHERALLLHFFDEVHTAIPLFRTGQFLKKFDDGLVDKTLLVAIVTVTAKILGPVSFWAPENVELSMKFLLEIVSPDTAGSSDNSLDSFRLECLLAYYEFHQFPGASPWMRISKLARRAYRVGINQIDNPELCSAFDASVTTEDDMEDWRYLFWCIYCLDSYSNISVGTPFVIELESINTSLATQPYTQTHEVLPSISKVFLPDEVEDIWKTAKDVISNGIMVNYNLHMVTTTILRQAGYLMRLRAEGKRLPTKTMTLKSALAALRLSLPTRYLNPARNALSGESCLDHHTRLINILHLHMANLIMVLPPRLDGNEEEFMQNWLASLEPCQNIVSVVEQWDNQNSPRIDPAICFIVHSALCFLEVHRWSTADPTAPFIASLDQRQNLLLLFLEQFSSMWAVPRYLIHTSDDWGIDEFKGHSYEPPSRMLKMYEVRYLEYTNELPLA
;
A
#
# COMPACT_ATOMS: atom_id res chain seq x y z
N MET A 1 -2.97 -0.75 15.91
CA MET A 1 -3.52 -2.02 16.47
C MET A 1 -3.42 -3.23 15.53
N ALA A 2 -2.97 -3.00 14.31
CA ALA A 2 -3.45 -3.75 13.18
C ALA A 2 -2.47 -4.83 12.66
N LEU A 3 -1.35 -4.93 13.36
CA LEU A 3 -0.35 -5.98 13.27
C LEU A 3 -0.56 -7.05 14.40
N TYR A 4 -1.41 -6.77 15.39
CA TYR A 4 -1.61 -7.63 16.57
C TYR A 4 -3.02 -8.25 16.70
N LEU A 5 -4.03 -7.73 15.99
CA LEU A 5 -5.42 -8.22 16.08
C LEU A 5 -5.90 -9.08 14.91
N LEU A 6 -5.27 -8.97 13.73
CA LEU A 6 -5.57 -9.78 12.53
C LEU A 6 -5.66 -11.29 12.83
N PRO A 7 -4.78 -11.86 13.67
CA PRO A 7 -4.87 -13.27 13.95
C PRO A 7 -6.14 -13.57 14.80
N ILE A 8 -6.44 -12.79 15.85
CA ILE A 8 -7.50 -13.10 16.85
C ILE A 8 -8.91 -12.98 16.25
N LEU A 9 -9.08 -12.06 15.31
CA LEU A 9 -10.39 -11.71 14.75
C LEU A 9 -10.76 -12.55 13.51
N SER A 10 -9.78 -13.09 12.79
CA SER A 10 -9.98 -14.05 11.67
C SER A 10 -10.76 -15.33 12.03
N ARG A 11 -11.01 -15.60 13.32
CA ARG A 11 -11.64 -16.84 13.81
C ARG A 11 -12.62 -16.67 14.98
N LEU A 12 -13.48 -15.65 14.92
CA LEU A 12 -14.71 -15.57 15.72
C LEU A 12 -15.63 -16.81 15.49
N PRO A 13 -16.53 -17.13 16.46
CA PRO A 13 -17.32 -18.37 16.44
C PRO A 13 -18.09 -18.62 15.13
N LYS A 14 -18.24 -19.91 14.77
CA LYS A 14 -18.89 -20.40 13.54
C LYS A 14 -20.29 -19.81 13.24
N PHE A 15 -21.01 -19.27 14.23
CA PHE A 15 -22.33 -18.67 14.02
C PHE A 15 -22.28 -17.21 13.52
N VAL A 16 -21.09 -16.58 13.49
CA VAL A 16 -20.87 -15.21 12.96
C VAL A 16 -20.18 -15.24 11.58
N ARG A 17 -19.87 -16.44 11.06
CA ARG A 17 -19.26 -16.67 9.73
C ARG A 17 -20.25 -16.71 8.57
N ASP A 18 -21.54 -16.62 8.82
CA ASP A 18 -22.50 -16.43 7.74
C ASP A 18 -22.51 -14.95 7.34
N MET A 19 -21.41 -14.48 6.74
CA MET A 19 -21.59 -13.69 5.52
C MET A 19 -22.26 -14.65 4.55
N PRO A 20 -23.38 -14.27 3.92
CA PRO A 20 -24.07 -15.17 3.02
C PRO A 20 -23.09 -15.76 2.02
N GLU A 21 -23.28 -17.04 1.65
CA GLU A 21 -22.56 -17.64 0.54
C GLU A 21 -22.84 -16.77 -0.69
N MET A 22 -21.91 -15.89 -1.05
CA MET A 22 -21.99 -14.95 -2.17
C MET A 22 -21.19 -15.48 -3.35
N ARG A 23 -21.23 -16.81 -3.51
CA ARG A 23 -20.71 -17.48 -4.69
C ARG A 23 -21.74 -17.45 -5.78
N ILE A 24 -21.26 -17.23 -6.98
CA ILE A 24 -22.02 -17.49 -8.19
C ILE A 24 -22.25 -19.01 -8.23
N PRO A 25 -23.51 -19.47 -8.34
CA PRO A 25 -23.78 -20.89 -8.47
C PRO A 25 -23.17 -21.44 -9.75
N GLU A 26 -23.02 -22.75 -9.85
CA GLU A 26 -22.63 -23.38 -11.11
C GLU A 26 -23.68 -23.07 -12.18
N ILE A 27 -23.27 -22.35 -13.21
CA ILE A 27 -24.13 -21.91 -14.30
C ILE A 27 -23.84 -22.78 -15.52
N SER A 28 -24.91 -23.34 -16.09
CA SER A 28 -24.87 -24.04 -17.36
C SER A 28 -26.04 -23.60 -18.24
N ASN A 29 -25.86 -23.61 -19.55
CA ASN A 29 -26.95 -23.40 -20.48
C ASN A 29 -27.87 -24.62 -20.54
N ASN A 30 -29.14 -24.39 -20.91
CA ASN A 30 -30.05 -25.45 -21.29
C ASN A 30 -31.13 -24.92 -22.24
N PRO A 31 -31.80 -25.79 -23.03
CA PRO A 31 -32.77 -25.36 -24.04
C PRO A 31 -34.01 -24.60 -23.52
N SER A 32 -34.30 -24.65 -22.22
CA SER A 32 -35.44 -23.90 -21.65
C SER A 32 -35.16 -22.40 -21.53
N LYS A 33 -33.87 -22.02 -21.48
CA LYS A 33 -33.43 -20.61 -21.52
C LYS A 33 -33.58 -20.05 -22.93
N VAL A 34 -33.67 -18.74 -23.05
CA VAL A 34 -33.62 -18.03 -24.33
C VAL A 34 -32.21 -18.15 -24.91
N GLN A 35 -32.12 -18.66 -26.13
CA GLN A 35 -30.86 -18.81 -26.85
C GLN A 35 -30.59 -17.54 -27.67
N LEU A 36 -29.55 -16.82 -27.29
CA LEU A 36 -29.01 -15.67 -28.00
C LEU A 36 -27.82 -16.11 -28.86
N SER A 37 -27.61 -15.47 -30.01
CA SER A 37 -26.51 -15.81 -30.92
C SER A 37 -25.28 -14.91 -30.76
N ARG A 38 -25.49 -13.61 -30.47
CA ARG A 38 -24.42 -12.62 -30.31
C ARG A 38 -24.94 -11.33 -29.68
N ILE A 39 -24.03 -10.52 -29.14
CA ILE A 39 -24.31 -9.11 -28.83
C ILE A 39 -24.49 -8.33 -30.15
N ALA A 40 -25.38 -7.34 -30.15
CA ALA A 40 -25.72 -6.54 -31.33
C ALA A 40 -25.21 -5.10 -31.18
N HIS A 41 -25.75 -4.36 -30.21
CA HIS A 41 -25.48 -2.93 -30.05
C HIS A 41 -25.76 -2.43 -28.64
N VAL A 42 -25.28 -1.22 -28.36
CA VAL A 42 -25.51 -0.49 -27.10
C VAL A 42 -26.23 0.83 -27.32
N TYR A 43 -26.93 1.31 -26.29
CA TYR A 43 -27.62 2.60 -26.30
C TYR A 43 -26.95 3.57 -25.33
N PHE A 44 -26.79 4.82 -25.76
CA PHE A 44 -26.27 5.90 -24.94
C PHE A 44 -27.07 7.20 -25.14
N GLU A 45 -27.07 8.02 -24.11
CA GLU A 45 -27.45 9.43 -24.18
C GLU A 45 -26.20 10.30 -24.03
N HIS A 46 -25.98 11.19 -24.99
CA HIS A 46 -24.90 12.18 -24.94
C HIS A 46 -25.47 13.61 -24.88
N PRO A 47 -24.84 14.54 -24.15
CA PRO A 47 -25.30 15.92 -24.08
C PRO A 47 -25.22 16.64 -25.45
N ASP A 48 -24.19 16.33 -26.23
CA ASP A 48 -23.91 16.92 -27.52
C ASP A 48 -23.60 15.83 -28.55
N LEU A 49 -24.49 15.67 -29.53
CA LEU A 49 -24.38 14.65 -30.57
C LEU A 49 -23.34 14.98 -31.64
N ASP A 50 -23.05 16.26 -31.84
CA ASP A 50 -22.09 16.70 -32.85
C ASP A 50 -20.67 16.48 -32.32
N VAL A 51 -20.42 16.84 -31.06
CA VAL A 51 -19.15 16.55 -30.37
C VAL A 51 -18.88 15.05 -30.30
N PHE A 52 -19.90 14.25 -29.95
CA PHE A 52 -19.75 12.79 -29.99
C PHE A 52 -19.55 12.28 -31.41
N GLY A 53 -20.15 12.89 -32.44
CA GLY A 53 -19.98 12.47 -33.83
C GLY A 53 -18.57 12.69 -34.38
N GLU A 54 -17.91 13.78 -33.98
CA GLU A 54 -16.49 14.00 -34.27
C GLU A 54 -15.63 12.89 -33.65
N PHE A 55 -15.85 12.60 -32.36
CA PHE A 55 -15.18 11.49 -31.68
C PHE A 55 -15.48 10.15 -32.34
N ALA A 56 -16.75 9.84 -32.65
CA ALA A 56 -17.15 8.57 -33.24
C ALA A 56 -16.43 8.30 -34.57
N THR A 57 -16.27 9.35 -35.39
CA THR A 57 -15.52 9.25 -36.65
C THR A 57 -14.04 8.97 -36.41
N ASP A 58 -13.43 9.66 -35.44
CA ASP A 58 -12.02 9.47 -35.09
C ASP A 58 -11.76 8.16 -34.32
N TRP A 59 -12.76 7.65 -33.62
CA TRP A 59 -12.76 6.34 -32.96
C TRP A 59 -12.82 5.20 -33.98
N GLY A 60 -13.35 5.45 -35.19
CA GLY A 60 -13.46 4.44 -36.25
C GLY A 60 -14.86 3.86 -36.43
N PHE A 61 -15.88 4.50 -35.88
CA PHE A 61 -17.27 4.21 -36.24
C PHE A 61 -17.65 4.82 -37.59
N VAL A 62 -18.66 4.23 -38.23
CA VAL A 62 -19.30 4.78 -39.42
C VAL A 62 -20.76 5.07 -39.14
N GLU A 63 -21.23 6.26 -39.51
CA GLU A 63 -22.65 6.60 -39.40
C GLU A 63 -23.48 5.74 -40.37
N ALA A 64 -24.42 4.96 -39.84
CA ALA A 64 -25.35 4.14 -40.60
C ALA A 64 -26.61 4.91 -40.97
N LYS A 65 -27.11 5.73 -40.03
CA LYS A 65 -28.30 6.56 -40.17
C LYS A 65 -28.28 7.66 -39.12
N ARG A 66 -28.92 8.79 -39.41
CA ARG A 66 -29.19 9.87 -38.47
C ARG A 66 -30.60 10.41 -38.69
N ASP A 67 -31.32 10.55 -37.58
CA ASP A 67 -32.60 11.26 -37.48
C ASP A 67 -32.42 12.51 -36.58
N SER A 68 -33.49 13.27 -36.28
CA SER A 68 -33.38 14.55 -35.54
C SER A 68 -32.74 14.44 -34.15
N ASP A 69 -32.95 13.32 -33.47
CA ASP A 69 -32.57 13.15 -32.06
C ASP A 69 -31.73 11.88 -31.79
N ARG A 70 -31.37 11.14 -32.86
CA ARG A 70 -30.71 9.83 -32.76
C ARG A 70 -29.75 9.58 -33.91
N ILE A 71 -28.60 8.98 -33.61
CA ILE A 71 -27.62 8.53 -34.59
C ILE A 71 -27.31 7.06 -34.33
N TRP A 72 -27.21 6.29 -35.41
CA TRP A 72 -26.79 4.89 -35.39
C TRP A 72 -25.41 4.79 -36.00
N TYR A 73 -24.45 4.28 -35.23
CA TYR A 73 -23.09 4.02 -35.67
C TYR A 73 -22.88 2.52 -35.83
N ARG A 74 -22.13 2.14 -36.86
CA ARG A 74 -21.80 0.76 -37.19
C ARG A 74 -20.29 0.58 -37.33
N GLY A 75 -19.86 -0.67 -37.23
CA GLY A 75 -18.55 -1.10 -37.70
C GLY A 75 -18.57 -1.52 -39.16
N TYR A 76 -17.53 -2.24 -39.59
CA TYR A 76 -17.45 -2.87 -40.91
C TYR A 76 -17.98 -4.31 -40.94
N GLY A 77 -18.32 -4.92 -39.80
CA GLY A 77 -18.92 -6.26 -39.72
C GLY A 77 -20.37 -6.35 -40.19
N VAL A 78 -20.99 -7.51 -39.92
CA VAL A 78 -22.36 -7.87 -40.34
C VAL A 78 -23.46 -7.00 -39.71
N ASP A 79 -23.16 -6.35 -38.59
CA ASP A 79 -24.15 -5.60 -37.82
C ASP A 79 -24.64 -4.33 -38.53
N PRO A 80 -25.96 -4.08 -38.58
CA PRO A 80 -26.51 -2.83 -39.11
C PRO A 80 -25.99 -1.60 -38.36
N TYR A 81 -25.78 -1.75 -37.05
CA TYR A 81 -25.21 -0.76 -36.13
C TYR A 81 -24.78 -1.45 -34.83
N VAL A 82 -23.83 -0.85 -34.12
CA VAL A 82 -23.24 -1.34 -32.87
C VAL A 82 -23.35 -0.33 -31.72
N TYR A 83 -23.61 0.95 -32.04
CA TYR A 83 -23.72 2.03 -31.06
C TYR A 83 -24.85 2.97 -31.47
N VAL A 84 -25.83 3.16 -30.59
CA VAL A 84 -26.95 4.08 -30.80
C VAL A 84 -26.86 5.20 -29.79
N VAL A 85 -26.73 6.44 -30.29
CA VAL A 85 -26.73 7.62 -29.44
C VAL A 85 -28.01 8.41 -29.60
N THR A 86 -28.55 8.90 -28.50
CA THR A 86 -29.61 9.92 -28.47
C THR A 86 -29.20 11.16 -27.70
N LYS A 87 -29.81 12.31 -28.00
CA LYS A 87 -29.53 13.55 -27.27
C LYS A 87 -30.11 13.48 -25.85
N SER A 88 -29.27 13.71 -24.85
CA SER A 88 -29.70 13.81 -23.46
C SER A 88 -30.63 15.01 -23.24
N LYS A 89 -31.79 14.77 -22.63
CA LYS A 89 -32.81 15.81 -22.39
C LYS A 89 -32.44 16.77 -21.26
N ASP A 90 -31.72 16.29 -20.26
CA ASP A 90 -31.28 17.03 -19.07
C ASP A 90 -29.79 17.40 -19.15
N GLY A 91 -29.12 17.08 -20.25
CA GLY A 91 -27.70 17.33 -20.46
C GLY A 91 -26.78 16.37 -19.70
N ASN A 92 -27.31 15.36 -19.02
CA ASN A 92 -26.51 14.34 -18.33
C ASN A 92 -26.32 13.11 -19.23
N PRO A 93 -25.09 12.60 -19.37
CA PRO A 93 -24.87 11.38 -20.13
C PRO A 93 -25.43 10.15 -19.39
N ARG A 94 -25.95 9.17 -20.14
CA ARG A 94 -26.49 7.92 -19.59
C ARG A 94 -26.15 6.73 -20.48
N PHE A 95 -25.82 5.61 -19.87
CA PHE A 95 -25.84 4.32 -20.55
C PHE A 95 -27.25 3.75 -20.52
N GLY A 96 -27.79 3.43 -21.70
CA GLY A 96 -29.16 2.96 -21.88
C GLY A 96 -29.31 1.45 -21.82
N GLY A 97 -28.23 0.67 -22.01
CA GLY A 97 -28.32 -0.78 -22.07
C GLY A 97 -27.70 -1.41 -23.32
N ALA A 98 -27.72 -2.75 -23.37
CA ALA A 98 -27.21 -3.55 -24.49
C ALA A 98 -28.29 -4.45 -25.10
N ALA A 99 -28.15 -4.73 -26.39
CA ALA A 99 -29.03 -5.57 -27.16
C ALA A 99 -28.33 -6.84 -27.65
N PHE A 100 -29.06 -7.95 -27.67
CA PHE A 100 -28.59 -9.27 -28.11
C PHE A 100 -29.53 -9.86 -29.15
N VAL A 101 -28.97 -10.51 -30.16
CA VAL A 101 -29.74 -11.16 -31.23
C VAL A 101 -30.27 -12.50 -30.74
N ALA A 102 -31.58 -12.73 -30.86
CA ALA A 102 -32.18 -14.04 -30.63
C ALA A 102 -31.76 -15.01 -31.74
N LYS A 103 -31.41 -16.26 -31.38
CA LYS A 103 -30.95 -17.28 -32.32
C LYS A 103 -32.00 -17.63 -33.39
N SER A 104 -33.29 -17.51 -33.07
CA SER A 104 -34.40 -17.74 -33.98
C SER A 104 -35.62 -16.90 -33.59
N GLU A 105 -36.65 -16.88 -34.44
CA GLU A 105 -37.92 -16.23 -34.13
C GLU A 105 -38.59 -16.87 -32.90
N GLU A 106 -38.48 -18.19 -32.76
CA GLU A 106 -39.00 -18.95 -31.63
C GLU A 106 -38.34 -18.52 -30.31
N GLU A 107 -37.02 -18.27 -30.31
CA GLU A 107 -36.29 -17.79 -29.15
C GLU A 107 -36.63 -16.32 -28.82
N PHE A 108 -36.92 -15.51 -29.83
CA PHE A 108 -37.44 -14.15 -29.63
C PHE A 108 -38.84 -14.19 -28.98
N GLU A 109 -39.73 -15.07 -29.44
CA GLU A 109 -41.05 -15.27 -28.85
C GLU A 109 -40.92 -15.81 -27.42
N LYS A 110 -39.97 -16.71 -27.16
CA LYS A 110 -39.65 -17.17 -25.81
C LYS A 110 -39.22 -16.00 -24.91
N ALA A 111 -38.38 -15.09 -25.40
CA ALA A 111 -38.02 -13.88 -24.67
C ALA A 111 -39.23 -12.97 -24.40
N ALA A 112 -40.13 -12.83 -25.37
CA ALA A 112 -41.35 -12.02 -25.21
C ALA A 112 -42.31 -12.54 -24.13
N LEU A 113 -42.20 -13.83 -23.76
CA LEU A 113 -42.99 -14.46 -22.69
C LEU A 113 -42.36 -14.29 -21.30
N LEU A 114 -41.12 -13.80 -21.19
CA LEU A 114 -40.47 -13.58 -19.90
C LEU A 114 -41.12 -12.40 -19.13
N PRO A 115 -41.20 -12.47 -17.79
CA PRO A 115 -41.73 -11.38 -16.99
C PRO A 115 -41.00 -10.06 -17.22
N GLY A 116 -41.75 -8.96 -17.40
CA GLY A 116 -41.19 -7.63 -17.64
C GLY A 116 -40.83 -7.34 -19.10
N ALA A 117 -41.06 -8.29 -20.02
CA ALA A 117 -40.85 -8.09 -21.45
C ALA A 117 -41.76 -6.98 -22.01
N THR A 118 -41.15 -5.96 -22.60
CA THR A 118 -41.86 -4.87 -23.30
C THR A 118 -41.53 -4.91 -24.79
N PRO A 119 -42.48 -5.31 -25.66
CA PRO A 119 -42.24 -5.36 -27.10
C PRO A 119 -42.20 -3.96 -27.72
N SER A 120 -41.33 -3.81 -28.71
CA SER A 120 -41.14 -2.57 -29.48
C SER A 120 -40.71 -2.91 -30.91
N SER A 121 -40.94 -1.99 -31.83
CA SER A 121 -40.54 -2.13 -33.24
C SER A 121 -39.22 -1.45 -33.49
N LEU A 122 -38.38 -2.06 -34.33
CA LEU A 122 -37.17 -1.46 -34.88
C LEU A 122 -37.34 -1.08 -36.36
N ALA A 123 -38.57 -0.97 -36.87
CA ALA A 123 -38.84 -0.68 -38.28
C ALA A 123 -38.13 0.59 -38.79
N ASP A 124 -37.97 1.59 -37.93
CA ASP A 124 -37.28 2.84 -38.27
C ASP A 124 -35.75 2.79 -38.07
N SER A 125 -35.20 1.71 -37.51
CA SER A 125 -33.76 1.52 -37.33
C SER A 125 -33.13 0.86 -38.56
N PRO A 126 -31.83 1.07 -38.85
CA PRO A 126 -31.16 0.39 -39.95
C PRO A 126 -31.30 -1.14 -39.81
N GLY A 127 -31.67 -1.82 -40.89
CA GLY A 127 -31.93 -3.26 -40.89
C GLY A 127 -33.32 -3.67 -40.37
N GLY A 128 -34.10 -2.77 -39.76
CA GLY A 128 -35.48 -3.06 -39.32
C GLY A 128 -35.55 -4.01 -38.12
N GLY A 129 -36.60 -4.84 -38.08
CA GLY A 129 -36.76 -5.90 -37.08
C GLY A 129 -37.67 -5.56 -35.90
N LYS A 130 -37.63 -6.41 -34.88
CA LYS A 130 -38.43 -6.34 -33.65
C LYS A 130 -37.53 -6.46 -32.42
N MET A 131 -37.95 -5.88 -31.30
CA MET A 131 -37.17 -5.81 -30.06
C MET A 131 -38.04 -6.03 -28.82
N ILE A 132 -37.58 -6.86 -27.90
CA ILE A 132 -38.11 -6.95 -26.52
C ILE A 132 -37.15 -6.21 -25.59
N THR A 133 -37.69 -5.41 -24.68
CA THR A 133 -36.92 -4.65 -23.69
C THR A 133 -37.28 -5.10 -22.27
N PHE A 134 -36.27 -5.27 -21.44
CA PHE A 134 -36.38 -5.51 -20.01
C PHE A 134 -35.71 -4.36 -19.26
N THR A 135 -36.45 -3.68 -18.40
CA THR A 135 -35.88 -2.68 -17.49
C THR A 135 -35.25 -3.39 -16.30
N ARG A 136 -34.00 -3.04 -15.98
CA ARG A 136 -33.23 -3.61 -14.87
C ARG A 136 -33.37 -2.77 -13.61
N SER A 137 -32.92 -3.33 -12.48
CA SER A 137 -33.05 -2.70 -11.16
C SER A 137 -32.26 -1.39 -11.01
N ASP A 138 -31.30 -1.16 -11.91
CA ASP A 138 -30.39 -0.02 -11.95
C ASP A 138 -30.77 1.02 -13.03
N ASP A 139 -32.01 0.99 -13.52
CA ASP A 139 -32.54 1.84 -14.59
C ASP A 139 -31.89 1.64 -15.98
N THR A 140 -31.00 0.63 -16.14
CA THR A 140 -30.51 0.21 -17.46
C THR A 140 -31.49 -0.73 -18.17
N GLN A 141 -31.25 -1.00 -19.45
CA GLN A 141 -32.09 -1.87 -20.26
C GLN A 141 -31.31 -3.07 -20.79
N PHE A 142 -31.98 -4.21 -20.88
CA PHE A 142 -31.52 -5.37 -21.64
C PHE A 142 -32.49 -5.62 -22.78
N HIS A 143 -31.97 -5.77 -24.00
CA HIS A 143 -32.79 -5.95 -25.18
C HIS A 143 -32.51 -7.27 -25.88
N VAL A 144 -33.58 -7.89 -26.40
CA VAL A 144 -33.50 -9.03 -27.31
C VAL A 144 -34.07 -8.59 -28.64
N VAL A 145 -33.31 -8.75 -29.73
CA VAL A 145 -33.68 -8.31 -31.08
C VAL A 145 -33.77 -9.48 -32.04
N TYR A 146 -34.64 -9.38 -33.04
CA TYR A 146 -34.77 -10.37 -34.11
C TYR A 146 -35.26 -9.73 -35.41
N GLY A 147 -34.90 -10.32 -36.55
CA GLY A 147 -35.37 -9.91 -37.88
C GLY A 147 -34.69 -8.65 -38.44
N GLN A 148 -33.55 -8.24 -37.88
CA GLN A 148 -32.68 -7.25 -38.49
C GLN A 148 -32.01 -7.82 -39.74
N ILE A 149 -32.02 -7.07 -40.85
CA ILE A 149 -31.30 -7.42 -42.07
C ILE A 149 -29.82 -7.13 -41.86
N GLU A 150 -29.00 -8.18 -41.83
CA GLU A 150 -27.54 -8.06 -41.71
C GLU A 150 -26.92 -7.39 -42.95
N ARG A 151 -25.78 -6.75 -42.75
CA ARG A 151 -25.01 -6.09 -43.81
C ARG A 151 -24.19 -7.10 -44.59
N GLU A 152 -24.06 -6.85 -45.89
CA GLU A 152 -23.05 -7.53 -46.70
C GLU A 152 -21.65 -7.09 -46.24
N VAL A 153 -20.77 -8.06 -46.01
CA VAL A 153 -19.39 -7.85 -45.58
C VAL A 153 -18.47 -8.07 -46.79
N GLU A 154 -17.51 -7.17 -46.99
CA GLU A 154 -16.51 -7.29 -48.04
C GLU A 154 -15.53 -8.44 -47.74
N GLU A 155 -14.95 -9.06 -48.77
CA GLU A 155 -14.04 -10.20 -48.60
C GLU A 155 -12.74 -9.82 -47.86
N SER A 156 -12.34 -8.55 -47.91
CA SER A 156 -11.20 -7.99 -47.18
C SER A 156 -11.65 -6.92 -46.19
N ALA A 157 -11.09 -6.95 -44.97
CA ALA A 157 -11.33 -5.90 -43.99
C ALA A 157 -10.90 -4.52 -44.54
N PRO A 158 -11.74 -3.49 -44.44
CA PRO A 158 -11.34 -2.14 -44.82
C PRO A 158 -10.33 -1.60 -43.81
N SER A 159 -9.42 -0.75 -44.26
CA SER A 159 -8.45 -0.09 -43.40
C SER A 159 -8.33 1.40 -43.70
N ALA A 160 -8.23 2.20 -42.64
CA ALA A 160 -7.80 3.58 -42.73
C ALA A 160 -6.30 3.75 -42.48
N THR A 161 -5.63 2.74 -41.90
CA THR A 161 -4.26 2.82 -41.36
C THR A 161 -3.21 2.22 -42.29
N HIS A 162 -3.59 1.52 -43.36
CA HIS A 162 -2.62 0.98 -44.32
C HIS A 162 -3.11 0.97 -45.77
N GLU A 163 -2.14 1.03 -46.69
CA GLU A 163 -2.36 0.86 -48.13
C GLU A 163 -1.95 -0.54 -48.61
N ILE A 164 -0.91 -1.10 -47.99
CA ILE A 164 -0.40 -2.43 -48.29
C ILE A 164 -0.05 -3.12 -46.97
N GLN A 165 -0.87 -4.11 -46.59
CA GLN A 165 -0.56 -5.01 -45.48
C GLN A 165 -0.48 -6.45 -46.02
N GLY A 166 0.63 -7.12 -45.73
CA GLY A 166 0.85 -8.52 -46.09
C GLY A 166 1.05 -9.37 -44.84
N PRO A 167 1.10 -10.71 -44.97
CA PRO A 167 1.15 -11.62 -43.83
C PRO A 167 2.39 -11.36 -42.96
N TYR A 168 2.26 -11.51 -41.64
CA TYR A 168 3.37 -11.31 -40.70
C TYR A 168 4.57 -12.22 -41.00
N ASN A 169 5.77 -11.66 -40.94
CA ASN A 169 7.02 -12.36 -41.19
C ASN A 169 7.60 -12.92 -39.88
N GLY A 170 7.34 -14.19 -39.58
CA GLY A 170 7.87 -14.89 -38.39
C GLY A 170 9.40 -15.13 -38.43
N PRO A 171 10.00 -15.64 -37.34
CA PRO A 171 11.46 -15.88 -37.27
C PRO A 171 11.93 -16.99 -38.24
N PHE A 172 11.12 -18.02 -38.47
CA PHE A 172 11.47 -19.16 -39.32
C PHE A 172 10.90 -19.06 -40.75
N GLN A 173 9.88 -18.23 -40.95
CA GLN A 173 9.23 -18.06 -42.25
C GLN A 173 9.08 -16.58 -42.59
N LYS A 174 9.70 -16.17 -43.71
CA LYS A 174 9.63 -14.81 -44.25
C LYS A 174 8.87 -14.84 -45.59
N LEU A 175 7.55 -14.73 -45.51
CA LEU A 175 6.63 -14.80 -46.65
C LEU A 175 6.72 -13.55 -47.55
N ARG A 176 6.93 -12.37 -46.98
CA ARG A 176 7.07 -11.13 -47.74
C ARG A 176 8.48 -11.04 -48.35
N LYS A 177 8.59 -11.23 -49.67
CA LYS A 177 9.85 -11.16 -50.44
C LYS A 177 9.77 -10.03 -51.47
N GLY A 178 10.52 -8.95 -51.25
CA GLY A 178 10.45 -7.76 -52.12
C GLY A 178 9.14 -6.97 -52.01
N THR A 179 8.26 -7.34 -51.08
CA THR A 179 7.03 -6.63 -50.73
C THR A 179 7.17 -6.03 -49.34
N PHE A 180 6.65 -4.83 -49.14
CA PHE A 180 6.81 -4.07 -47.91
C PHE A 180 5.44 -3.64 -47.38
N GLN A 181 5.28 -3.61 -46.05
CA GLN A 181 4.10 -3.02 -45.43
C GLN A 181 4.16 -1.49 -45.55
N ARG A 182 3.01 -0.85 -45.78
CA ARG A 182 2.85 0.60 -45.95
C ARG A 182 1.66 1.07 -45.11
N TYR A 183 1.99 1.65 -43.97
CA TYR A 183 1.03 2.23 -43.03
C TYR A 183 0.96 3.75 -43.20
N ARG A 184 -0.16 4.34 -42.78
CA ARG A 184 -0.42 5.77 -42.68
C ARG A 184 -1.22 6.04 -41.40
N GLU A 185 -1.19 7.29 -40.96
CA GLU A 185 -2.00 7.72 -39.83
C GLU A 185 -3.50 7.68 -40.17
N GLY A 186 -4.32 7.19 -39.24
CA GLY A 186 -5.77 7.10 -39.38
C GLY A 186 -6.43 6.39 -38.18
N PRO A 187 -7.77 6.42 -38.11
CA PRO A 187 -8.52 5.73 -37.07
C PRO A 187 -8.40 4.20 -37.20
N ALA A 188 -8.41 3.49 -36.07
CA ALA A 188 -8.60 2.04 -36.08
C ALA A 188 -10.08 1.76 -36.35
N LEU A 189 -10.41 1.12 -37.48
CA LEU A 189 -11.82 0.96 -37.85
C LEU A 189 -12.48 -0.13 -36.99
N VAL A 190 -13.66 0.18 -36.46
CA VAL A 190 -14.41 -0.78 -35.64
C VAL A 190 -14.98 -1.90 -36.52
N HIS A 191 -14.73 -3.15 -36.13
CA HIS A 191 -15.33 -4.34 -36.72
C HIS A 191 -16.75 -4.56 -36.17
N LYS A 192 -16.84 -4.85 -34.87
CA LYS A 192 -18.06 -5.17 -34.12
C LYS A 192 -17.97 -4.69 -32.66
N LEU A 193 -19.10 -4.70 -31.97
CA LEU A 193 -19.15 -4.64 -30.50
C LEU A 193 -18.76 -6.02 -29.95
N GLY A 194 -17.74 -6.08 -29.09
CA GLY A 194 -17.31 -7.30 -28.42
C GLY A 194 -18.09 -7.52 -27.13
N HIS A 195 -17.97 -6.57 -26.19
CA HIS A 195 -18.60 -6.66 -24.88
C HIS A 195 -18.93 -5.32 -24.25
N PHE A 196 -19.66 -5.39 -23.13
CA PHE A 196 -19.82 -4.30 -22.19
C PHE A 196 -19.64 -4.78 -20.75
N GLY A 197 -19.27 -3.86 -19.88
CA GLY A 197 -18.99 -4.11 -18.48
C GLY A 197 -19.92 -3.37 -17.54
N MET A 198 -20.41 -4.02 -16.50
CA MET A 198 -21.25 -3.37 -15.51
C MET A 198 -20.76 -3.64 -14.09
N VAL A 199 -20.74 -2.59 -13.28
CA VAL A 199 -20.53 -2.69 -11.83
C VAL A 199 -21.90 -2.66 -11.15
N TYR A 200 -22.29 -3.75 -10.51
CA TYR A 200 -23.62 -3.93 -9.93
C TYR A 200 -23.62 -3.86 -8.41
N ARG A 201 -24.47 -3.00 -7.87
CA ARG A 201 -24.77 -2.98 -6.44
C ARG A 201 -25.58 -4.22 -6.02
N ASP A 202 -26.54 -4.63 -6.83
CA ASP A 202 -27.38 -5.82 -6.60
C ASP A 202 -26.90 -7.02 -7.44
N PHE A 203 -25.62 -7.34 -7.31
CA PHE A 203 -24.91 -8.28 -8.19
C PHE A 203 -25.56 -9.66 -8.25
N ASP A 204 -25.94 -10.25 -7.11
CA ASP A 204 -26.46 -11.63 -7.05
C ASP A 204 -27.82 -11.79 -7.74
N ASN A 205 -28.70 -10.79 -7.62
CA ASN A 205 -29.99 -10.79 -8.30
C ASN A 205 -29.82 -10.57 -9.81
N GLU A 206 -28.91 -9.68 -10.21
CA GLU A 206 -28.63 -9.42 -11.63
C GLU A 206 -28.00 -10.66 -12.30
N ILE A 207 -26.96 -11.26 -11.72
CA ILE A 207 -26.30 -12.44 -12.31
C ILE A 207 -27.29 -13.61 -12.43
N SER A 208 -28.15 -13.81 -11.42
CA SER A 208 -29.19 -14.83 -11.44
C SER A 208 -30.22 -14.57 -12.54
N TRP A 209 -30.60 -13.31 -12.76
CA TRP A 209 -31.54 -12.96 -13.82
C TRP A 209 -30.94 -13.18 -15.22
N TYR A 210 -29.72 -12.71 -15.49
CA TYR A 210 -29.08 -12.89 -16.79
C TYR A 210 -28.87 -14.37 -17.10
N THR A 211 -28.23 -15.10 -16.17
CA THR A 211 -27.82 -16.49 -16.40
C THR A 211 -28.97 -17.47 -16.22
N GLY A 212 -30.05 -17.10 -15.52
CA GLY A 212 -31.26 -17.90 -15.37
C GLY A 212 -32.17 -17.85 -16.59
N ASN A 213 -32.21 -16.73 -17.31
CA ASN A 213 -33.11 -16.53 -18.45
C ASN A 213 -32.45 -16.74 -19.82
N PHE A 214 -31.13 -16.51 -19.93
CA PHE A 214 -30.40 -16.53 -21.20
C PHE A 214 -29.24 -17.53 -21.17
N ASN A 215 -28.72 -17.90 -22.34
CA ASN A 215 -27.55 -18.77 -22.50
C ASN A 215 -26.21 -18.11 -22.16
N LEU A 216 -26.18 -17.22 -21.18
CA LEU A 216 -24.96 -16.60 -20.67
C LEU A 216 -24.29 -17.52 -19.65
N VAL A 217 -23.03 -17.87 -19.88
CA VAL A 217 -22.23 -18.78 -19.05
C VAL A 217 -20.88 -18.13 -18.71
N PRO A 218 -20.37 -18.27 -17.47
CA PRO A 218 -19.06 -17.75 -17.12
C PRO A 218 -17.91 -18.44 -17.88
N SER A 219 -17.03 -17.65 -18.48
CA SER A 219 -15.69 -18.10 -18.90
C SER A 219 -14.74 -18.11 -17.72
N ASN A 220 -14.78 -17.06 -16.90
CA ASN A 220 -14.07 -16.98 -15.63
C ASN A 220 -14.95 -16.41 -14.51
N VAL A 221 -14.67 -16.83 -13.30
CA VAL A 221 -15.17 -16.26 -12.05
C VAL A 221 -13.99 -15.90 -11.18
N LEU A 222 -13.87 -14.63 -10.80
CA LEU A 222 -12.83 -14.18 -9.90
C LEU A 222 -13.40 -13.99 -8.49
N TYR A 223 -12.69 -14.52 -7.50
CA TYR A 223 -13.05 -14.38 -6.09
C TYR A 223 -12.08 -13.49 -5.33
N HIS A 224 -12.58 -12.92 -4.24
CA HIS A 224 -11.79 -12.03 -3.39
C HIS A 224 -10.57 -12.75 -2.79
N TRP A 225 -9.39 -12.12 -2.84
CA TRP A 225 -8.13 -12.70 -2.36
C TRP A 225 -8.18 -13.21 -0.90
N ASP A 226 -8.88 -12.49 -0.03
CA ASP A 226 -9.08 -12.92 1.37
C ASP A 226 -10.32 -13.80 1.61
N PHE A 227 -11.31 -13.76 0.71
CA PHE A 227 -12.63 -14.38 0.92
C PHE A 227 -13.02 -15.26 -0.25
N SER A 228 -12.58 -16.52 -0.22
CA SER A 228 -12.92 -17.51 -1.25
C SER A 228 -14.41 -17.88 -1.32
N ASN A 229 -15.26 -17.35 -0.45
CA ASN A 229 -16.73 -17.48 -0.51
C ASN A 229 -17.43 -16.26 -1.14
N ILE A 230 -16.66 -15.29 -1.67
CA ILE A 230 -17.19 -14.08 -2.31
C ILE A 230 -16.64 -14.00 -3.73
N ASP A 231 -17.52 -14.18 -4.70
CA ASP A 231 -17.21 -13.92 -6.10
C ASP A 231 -17.45 -12.43 -6.40
N VAL A 232 -16.45 -11.78 -7.00
CA VAL A 232 -16.40 -10.32 -7.17
C VAL A 232 -16.43 -9.87 -8.62
N LEU A 233 -16.01 -10.71 -9.56
CA LEU A 233 -16.00 -10.40 -10.99
C LEU A 233 -16.30 -11.67 -11.79
N THR A 234 -17.05 -11.56 -12.89
CA THR A 234 -17.22 -12.68 -13.82
C THR A 234 -17.30 -12.18 -15.27
N PHE A 235 -16.70 -12.96 -16.16
CA PHE A 235 -16.73 -12.75 -17.62
C PHE A 235 -17.69 -13.77 -18.22
N LEU A 236 -18.72 -13.31 -18.94
CA LEU A 236 -19.80 -14.15 -19.48
C LEU A 236 -19.73 -14.23 -21.00
N HIS A 237 -19.64 -15.44 -21.54
CA HIS A 237 -19.82 -15.73 -22.96
C HIS A 237 -21.24 -16.22 -23.25
N LEU A 238 -21.61 -16.26 -24.53
CA LEU A 238 -22.81 -16.95 -24.98
C LEU A 238 -22.46 -18.41 -25.27
N ASP A 239 -23.09 -19.33 -24.55
CA ASP A 239 -22.94 -20.76 -24.82
C ASP A 239 -23.74 -21.13 -26.08
N LEU A 240 -23.01 -21.37 -27.18
CA LEU A 240 -23.53 -21.77 -28.48
C LEU A 240 -23.38 -23.28 -28.72
N GLY A 241 -23.08 -24.06 -27.68
CA GLY A 241 -22.75 -25.48 -27.76
C GLY A 241 -21.34 -25.69 -28.31
N LYS A 242 -21.23 -26.43 -29.43
CA LYS A 242 -19.94 -26.70 -30.08
C LYS A 242 -19.36 -25.52 -30.86
N GLU A 243 -20.20 -24.54 -31.21
CA GLU A 243 -19.75 -23.32 -31.89
C GLU A 243 -19.00 -22.41 -30.90
N PHE A 244 -17.94 -21.77 -31.39
CA PHE A 244 -17.13 -20.86 -30.59
C PHE A 244 -17.77 -19.47 -30.54
N SER A 245 -17.74 -18.85 -29.36
CA SER A 245 -18.10 -17.45 -29.13
C SER A 245 -16.94 -16.70 -28.47
N ASP A 246 -16.97 -15.37 -28.51
CA ASP A 246 -15.96 -14.55 -27.84
C ASP A 246 -15.85 -14.93 -26.35
N HIS A 247 -14.63 -14.87 -25.80
CA HIS A 247 -14.35 -15.12 -24.39
C HIS A 247 -15.36 -14.45 -23.45
N HIS A 248 -15.85 -13.27 -23.80
CA HIS A 248 -16.98 -12.66 -23.15
C HIS A 248 -17.70 -11.70 -24.08
N CYS A 249 -19.01 -11.56 -23.86
CA CYS A 249 -19.85 -10.52 -24.45
C CYS A 249 -20.41 -9.56 -23.37
N MET A 250 -20.22 -9.92 -22.10
CA MET A 250 -20.59 -9.13 -20.94
C MET A 250 -19.64 -9.50 -19.80
N PHE A 251 -19.22 -8.52 -19.00
CA PHE A 251 -18.66 -8.82 -17.69
C PHE A 251 -19.42 -8.08 -16.59
N MET A 252 -19.45 -8.69 -15.42
CA MET A 252 -20.15 -8.18 -14.25
C MET A 252 -19.19 -8.10 -13.08
N GLN A 253 -19.12 -6.94 -12.44
CA GLN A 253 -18.38 -6.72 -11.21
C GLN A 253 -19.33 -6.44 -10.06
N ARG A 254 -19.08 -7.04 -8.90
CA ARG A 254 -19.77 -6.70 -7.67
C ARG A 254 -19.26 -5.34 -7.19
N ALA A 255 -20.18 -4.40 -6.98
CA ALA A 255 -19.83 -3.09 -6.47
C ALA A 255 -19.32 -3.19 -5.02
N ALA A 256 -18.31 -2.39 -4.69
CA ALA A 256 -17.86 -2.25 -3.33
C ALA A 256 -18.95 -1.59 -2.45
N PRO A 257 -18.98 -1.85 -1.12
CA PRO A 257 -20.08 -1.43 -0.24
C PRO A 257 -20.43 0.08 -0.28
N GLU A 258 -19.45 0.92 -0.56
CA GLU A 258 -19.53 2.38 -0.66
C GLU A 258 -20.21 2.87 -1.96
N VAL A 259 -20.24 2.02 -3.00
CA VAL A 259 -20.86 2.34 -4.28
C VAL A 259 -22.38 2.40 -4.14
N LYS A 260 -22.93 3.60 -4.27
CA LYS A 260 -24.37 3.84 -4.01
C LYS A 260 -25.28 3.38 -5.15
N LYS A 261 -24.77 3.31 -6.38
CA LYS A 261 -25.54 2.97 -7.60
C LYS A 261 -24.70 2.13 -8.54
N SER A 262 -25.34 1.19 -9.25
CA SER A 262 -24.69 0.47 -10.35
C SER A 262 -24.32 1.44 -11.48
N TYR A 263 -23.28 1.13 -12.24
CA TYR A 263 -22.83 1.95 -13.35
C TYR A 263 -22.12 1.13 -14.43
N MET A 264 -22.07 1.68 -15.64
CA MET A 264 -21.32 1.14 -16.77
C MET A 264 -19.83 1.27 -16.51
N HIS A 265 -19.12 0.15 -16.59
CA HIS A 265 -17.66 0.13 -16.51
C HIS A 265 -17.04 0.59 -17.83
N HIS A 266 -17.32 -0.10 -18.95
CA HIS A 266 -16.90 0.29 -20.31
C HIS A 266 -17.69 -0.46 -21.40
N THR A 267 -17.62 0.01 -22.64
CA THR A 267 -17.97 -0.76 -23.84
C THR A 267 -16.75 -1.00 -24.71
N SER A 268 -16.70 -2.14 -25.43
CA SER A 268 -15.49 -2.59 -26.11
C SER A 268 -15.73 -3.03 -27.54
N TYR A 269 -14.86 -2.61 -28.45
CA TYR A 269 -15.02 -2.73 -29.89
C TYR A 269 -13.81 -3.40 -30.53
N GLU A 270 -14.06 -4.44 -31.32
CA GLU A 270 -13.00 -5.19 -31.98
C GLU A 270 -12.43 -4.38 -33.15
N VAL A 271 -11.12 -4.36 -33.29
CA VAL A 271 -10.40 -3.82 -34.46
C VAL A 271 -9.55 -4.91 -35.11
N ALA A 272 -9.12 -4.68 -36.36
CA ALA A 272 -8.58 -5.74 -37.21
C ALA A 272 -7.33 -6.45 -36.62
N ASP A 273 -6.37 -5.68 -36.13
CA ASP A 273 -5.14 -6.23 -35.54
C ASP A 273 -4.39 -5.20 -34.67
N PHE A 274 -3.25 -5.66 -34.12
CA PHE A 274 -2.39 -4.87 -33.24
C PHE A 274 -1.73 -3.65 -33.91
N ASP A 275 -1.35 -3.73 -35.19
CA ASP A 275 -0.75 -2.59 -35.89
C ASP A 275 -1.82 -1.50 -36.07
N GLU A 276 -3.05 -1.87 -36.45
CA GLU A 276 -4.15 -0.91 -36.58
C GLU A 276 -4.52 -0.25 -35.25
N GLN A 277 -4.59 -1.04 -34.17
CA GLN A 277 -4.89 -0.52 -32.82
C GLN A 277 -3.84 0.48 -32.36
N LEU A 278 -2.53 0.18 -32.52
CA LEU A 278 -1.46 1.10 -32.13
C LEU A 278 -1.43 2.37 -32.97
N ILE A 279 -1.68 2.27 -34.28
CA ILE A 279 -1.79 3.46 -35.14
C ILE A 279 -2.99 4.30 -34.73
N GLY A 280 -4.12 3.66 -34.42
CA GLY A 280 -5.31 4.31 -33.89
C GLY A 280 -5.07 5.01 -32.55
N HIS A 281 -4.33 4.37 -31.63
CA HIS A 281 -3.92 4.97 -30.35
C HIS A 281 -3.14 6.28 -30.55
N GLU A 282 -2.12 6.26 -31.41
CA GLU A 282 -1.33 7.46 -31.75
C GLU A 282 -2.18 8.54 -32.44
N TYR A 283 -3.10 8.14 -33.32
CA TYR A 283 -4.03 9.04 -34.00
C TYR A 283 -4.95 9.76 -33.00
N LEU A 284 -5.57 9.02 -32.09
CA LEU A 284 -6.44 9.58 -31.05
C LEU A 284 -5.68 10.52 -30.11
N GLY A 285 -4.45 10.15 -29.73
CA GLY A 285 -3.56 10.98 -28.92
C GLY A 285 -3.23 12.32 -29.57
N LYS A 286 -2.92 12.32 -30.88
CA LYS A 286 -2.67 13.56 -31.65
C LYS A 286 -3.90 14.44 -31.79
N LYS A 287 -5.10 13.85 -31.80
CA LYS A 287 -6.38 14.59 -31.78
C LYS A 287 -6.70 15.18 -30.41
N GLY A 288 -5.96 14.79 -29.37
CA GLY A 288 -6.13 15.30 -28.01
C GLY A 288 -7.27 14.63 -27.23
N TYR A 289 -7.69 13.43 -27.63
CA TYR A 289 -8.59 12.62 -26.82
C TYR A 289 -7.88 12.11 -25.56
N GLU A 290 -8.65 11.71 -24.54
CA GLU A 290 -8.12 11.31 -23.25
C GLU A 290 -7.93 9.79 -23.20
N SER A 291 -6.68 9.33 -23.21
CA SER A 291 -6.34 7.92 -22.96
C SER A 291 -6.54 7.59 -21.48
N VAL A 292 -7.13 6.43 -21.22
CA VAL A 292 -7.42 5.93 -19.87
C VAL A 292 -6.37 4.89 -19.48
N TRP A 293 -6.24 3.82 -20.25
CA TRP A 293 -5.33 2.73 -19.93
C TRP A 293 -5.01 1.91 -21.18
N GLY A 294 -3.73 1.66 -21.44
CA GLY A 294 -3.27 0.93 -22.62
C GLY A 294 -2.25 1.72 -23.44
N VAL A 295 -1.71 1.14 -24.51
CA VAL A 295 -2.03 -0.21 -25.01
C VAL A 295 -1.40 -1.30 -24.14
N GLY A 296 -2.12 -2.40 -23.90
CA GLY A 296 -1.66 -3.53 -23.10
C GLY A 296 -2.27 -4.87 -23.53
N ARG A 297 -1.86 -5.97 -22.90
CA ARG A 297 -2.46 -7.30 -23.10
C ARG A 297 -3.09 -7.82 -21.82
N HIS A 298 -4.36 -8.19 -21.88
CA HIS A 298 -5.06 -8.79 -20.75
C HIS A 298 -4.58 -10.21 -20.44
N ILE A 299 -4.67 -10.60 -19.17
CA ILE A 299 -4.47 -12.00 -18.75
C ILE A 299 -5.70 -12.84 -19.13
N LEU A 300 -6.90 -12.33 -18.85
CA LEU A 300 -8.17 -13.03 -19.12
C LEU A 300 -8.65 -12.71 -20.54
N GLY A 301 -9.00 -13.76 -21.30
CA GLY A 301 -9.38 -13.65 -22.72
C GLY A 301 -8.26 -13.21 -23.67
N SER A 302 -7.03 -13.01 -23.16
CA SER A 302 -5.80 -12.67 -23.88
C SER A 302 -5.82 -11.44 -24.79
N GLN A 303 -6.92 -10.67 -24.82
CA GLN A 303 -7.10 -9.56 -25.76
C GLN A 303 -6.09 -8.43 -25.53
N ILE A 304 -5.67 -7.79 -26.61
CA ILE A 304 -4.90 -6.54 -26.55
C ILE A 304 -5.90 -5.39 -26.39
N PHE A 305 -5.75 -4.58 -25.35
CA PHE A 305 -6.69 -3.51 -24.99
C PHE A 305 -6.10 -2.12 -25.19
N ASP A 306 -6.99 -1.16 -25.46
CA ASP A 306 -6.70 0.28 -25.49
C ASP A 306 -7.94 1.08 -25.07
N TYR A 307 -7.95 1.59 -23.83
CA TYR A 307 -9.07 2.31 -23.21
C TYR A 307 -8.92 3.83 -23.35
N TRP A 308 -10.02 4.48 -23.70
CA TRP A 308 -10.16 5.93 -23.84
C TRP A 308 -11.42 6.45 -23.14
N LYS A 309 -11.48 7.76 -22.87
CA LYS A 309 -12.73 8.42 -22.51
C LYS A 309 -13.37 9.01 -23.76
N ASP A 310 -14.66 8.75 -23.93
CA ASP A 310 -15.46 9.50 -24.90
C ASP A 310 -15.70 10.94 -24.39
N PRO A 311 -16.23 11.85 -25.24
CA PRO A 311 -16.46 13.24 -24.85
C PRO A 311 -17.46 13.46 -23.70
N SER A 312 -18.19 12.42 -23.29
CA SER A 312 -19.09 12.44 -22.14
C SER A 312 -18.51 11.78 -20.90
N GLY A 313 -17.29 11.26 -20.97
CA GLY A 313 -16.55 10.63 -19.88
C GLY A 313 -16.80 9.13 -19.71
N PHE A 314 -17.52 8.46 -20.63
CA PHE A 314 -17.61 7.00 -20.59
C PHE A 314 -16.31 6.38 -21.08
N LYS A 315 -15.92 5.27 -20.45
CA LYS A 315 -14.77 4.48 -20.90
C LYS A 315 -15.19 3.63 -22.10
N ILE A 316 -14.36 3.67 -23.13
CA ILE A 316 -14.54 2.90 -24.35
C ILE A 316 -13.22 2.23 -24.71
N GLU A 317 -13.28 0.98 -25.15
CA GLU A 317 -12.13 0.12 -25.40
C GLU A 317 -12.06 -0.27 -26.88
N HIS A 318 -10.87 -0.16 -27.48
CA HIS A 318 -10.53 -0.97 -28.64
C HIS A 318 -9.89 -2.26 -28.16
N TYR A 319 -10.28 -3.40 -28.74
CA TYR A 319 -9.59 -4.65 -28.51
C TYR A 319 -9.24 -5.38 -29.82
N ALA A 320 -8.19 -6.21 -29.76
CA ALA A 320 -7.81 -7.12 -30.83
C ALA A 320 -7.27 -8.44 -30.25
N ASP A 321 -7.25 -9.50 -31.05
CA ASP A 321 -6.63 -10.79 -30.68
C ASP A 321 -7.23 -11.42 -29.40
N GLY A 322 -8.57 -11.46 -29.32
CA GLY A 322 -9.30 -12.07 -28.21
C GLY A 322 -9.52 -13.58 -28.40
N ASP A 323 -9.47 -14.33 -27.30
CA ASP A 323 -9.73 -15.77 -27.31
C ASP A 323 -11.21 -16.11 -27.55
N LEU A 324 -11.46 -17.29 -28.12
CA LEU A 324 -12.81 -17.85 -28.29
C LEU A 324 -13.01 -19.07 -27.40
N VAL A 325 -14.22 -19.25 -26.89
CA VAL A 325 -14.61 -20.33 -25.96
C VAL A 325 -15.88 -21.04 -26.44
N ASN A 326 -16.12 -22.26 -25.95
CA ASN A 326 -17.32 -23.05 -26.23
C ASN A 326 -17.62 -24.02 -25.06
N GLU A 327 -18.59 -24.93 -25.22
CA GLU A 327 -18.96 -25.89 -24.15
C GLU A 327 -17.82 -26.82 -23.68
N ASP A 328 -16.78 -27.01 -24.50
CA ASP A 328 -15.60 -27.83 -24.14
C ASP A 328 -14.54 -27.02 -23.37
N THR A 329 -14.76 -25.71 -23.21
CA THR A 329 -13.88 -24.80 -22.46
C THR A 329 -14.43 -24.63 -21.04
N PRO A 330 -13.81 -25.22 -20.00
CA PRO A 330 -14.36 -25.16 -18.65
C PRO A 330 -14.23 -23.76 -18.05
N THR A 331 -15.24 -23.35 -17.29
CA THR A 331 -15.18 -22.14 -16.46
C THR A 331 -14.03 -22.24 -15.46
N THR A 332 -13.13 -21.25 -15.44
CA THR A 332 -12.11 -21.15 -14.39
C THR A 332 -12.64 -20.35 -13.21
N ARG A 333 -12.18 -20.70 -12.00
CA ARG A 333 -12.42 -19.89 -10.80
C ARG A 333 -11.10 -19.62 -10.09
N GLU A 334 -10.67 -18.36 -10.12
CA GLU A 334 -9.35 -17.95 -9.63
C GLU A 334 -9.43 -16.71 -8.76
N VAL A 335 -8.36 -16.44 -8.02
CA VAL A 335 -8.27 -15.24 -7.18
C VAL A 335 -8.15 -14.01 -8.08
N VAL A 336 -8.80 -12.90 -7.72
CA VAL A 336 -8.55 -11.62 -8.42
C VAL A 336 -7.05 -11.29 -8.31
N GLY A 337 -6.43 -11.06 -9.46
CA GLY A 337 -5.00 -10.77 -9.58
C GLY A 337 -4.73 -9.69 -10.64
N PRO A 338 -3.49 -9.58 -11.12
CA PRO A 338 -3.12 -8.63 -12.16
C PRO A 338 -4.01 -8.75 -13.40
N LEU A 339 -4.43 -7.61 -13.98
CA LEU A 339 -5.34 -7.60 -15.13
C LEU A 339 -4.62 -7.68 -16.48
N SER A 340 -3.32 -7.38 -16.53
CA SER A 340 -2.51 -7.33 -17.75
C SER A 340 -1.20 -8.10 -17.63
N VAL A 341 -0.79 -8.75 -18.71
CA VAL A 341 0.54 -9.38 -18.89
C VAL A 341 1.62 -8.31 -19.10
N TRP A 342 1.31 -7.31 -19.93
CA TRP A 342 2.15 -6.15 -20.21
C TRP A 342 1.26 -4.96 -20.60
N GLY A 343 1.76 -3.75 -20.43
CA GLY A 343 1.04 -2.50 -20.64
C GLY A 343 1.47 -1.45 -19.62
N PRO A 344 0.95 -0.22 -19.70
CA PRO A 344 1.14 0.76 -18.64
C PRO A 344 0.50 0.28 -17.33
N GLU A 345 0.99 0.79 -16.20
CA GLU A 345 0.39 0.52 -14.89
C GLU A 345 -1.09 0.94 -14.89
N LEU A 346 -1.91 0.15 -14.19
CA LEU A 346 -3.35 0.42 -14.07
C LEU A 346 -3.55 1.75 -13.32
N PRO A 347 -4.24 2.74 -13.90
CA PRO A 347 -4.54 3.98 -13.20
C PRO A 347 -5.35 3.72 -11.94
N LYS A 348 -5.06 4.45 -10.85
CA LYS A 348 -5.75 4.30 -9.56
C LYS A 348 -7.26 4.57 -9.66
N ASP A 349 -7.66 5.46 -10.55
CA ASP A 349 -9.04 5.82 -10.84
C ASP A 349 -9.67 4.97 -11.96
N PHE A 350 -9.00 3.90 -12.42
CA PHE A 350 -9.59 3.02 -13.45
C PHE A 350 -10.90 2.38 -12.99
N GLY A 351 -11.13 2.22 -11.68
CA GLY A 351 -12.42 1.83 -11.09
C GLY A 351 -13.38 2.98 -10.80
N ASP A 352 -12.90 4.23 -10.71
CA ASP A 352 -13.65 5.38 -10.21
C ASP A 352 -14.06 6.35 -11.32
N LEU A 353 -15.36 6.52 -11.52
CA LEU A 353 -15.88 7.63 -12.33
C LEU A 353 -15.94 8.91 -11.46
N GLN A 354 -14.80 9.46 -11.04
CA GLN A 354 -14.79 10.77 -10.38
C GLN A 354 -15.01 11.92 -11.38
N ARG A 355 -15.75 12.92 -10.90
CA ARG A 355 -16.17 14.13 -11.63
C ARG A 355 -14.94 14.96 -12.09
N PRO A 356 -14.93 15.54 -13.30
CA PRO A 356 -13.77 16.28 -13.79
C PRO A 356 -13.45 17.51 -12.92
N CYS A 357 -12.23 17.53 -12.38
CA CYS A 357 -11.66 18.68 -11.69
C CYS A 357 -10.64 19.37 -12.61
N CYS A 358 -10.56 20.70 -12.56
CA CYS A 358 -9.46 21.38 -13.24
C CYS A 358 -8.13 21.04 -12.56
N SER A 359 -7.03 21.04 -13.30
CA SER A 359 -5.69 20.67 -12.81
C SER A 359 -5.31 21.36 -11.49
N ARG A 360 -5.65 22.66 -11.35
CA ARG A 360 -5.43 23.40 -10.10
C ARG A 360 -6.25 22.92 -8.90
N CYS A 361 -7.49 22.49 -9.11
CA CYS A 361 -8.33 21.97 -8.04
C CYS A 361 -7.92 20.54 -7.66
N SER A 362 -7.44 19.76 -8.64
CA SER A 362 -6.83 18.45 -8.45
C SER A 362 -5.57 18.55 -7.57
N GLU A 363 -4.63 19.42 -7.97
CA GLU A 363 -3.37 19.66 -7.24
C GLU A 363 -3.59 20.20 -5.82
N ALA A 364 -4.69 20.92 -5.59
CA ALA A 364 -5.00 21.52 -4.29
C ALA A 364 -5.91 20.67 -3.40
N GLY A 365 -6.39 19.50 -3.86
CA GLY A 365 -7.33 18.67 -3.09
C GLY A 365 -8.67 19.35 -2.79
N LEU A 366 -9.11 20.29 -3.64
CA LEU A 366 -10.34 21.08 -3.42
C LEU A 366 -11.43 20.73 -4.43
N PRO A 367 -12.72 20.70 -4.04
CA PRO A 367 -13.82 20.43 -4.96
C PRO A 367 -13.97 21.54 -6.01
N CYS A 368 -13.87 21.17 -7.29
CA CYS A 368 -13.94 22.11 -8.40
C CYS A 368 -15.38 22.60 -8.62
N THR A 369 -15.63 23.90 -8.43
CA THR A 369 -16.93 24.55 -8.64
C THR A 369 -16.96 25.30 -9.97
N TYR A 370 -17.81 24.88 -10.90
CA TYR A 370 -18.01 25.57 -12.19
C TYR A 370 -19.15 26.58 -12.09
N SER A 371 -18.88 27.83 -12.45
CA SER A 371 -19.91 28.86 -12.62
C SER A 371 -20.58 28.69 -14.00
N ALA A 372 -21.92 28.78 -14.04
CA ALA A 372 -22.70 28.69 -15.27
C ALA A 372 -22.59 29.95 -16.18
N GLU A 373 -21.84 30.97 -15.78
CA GLU A 373 -21.71 32.23 -16.54
C GLU A 373 -20.37 32.30 -17.30
N ARG A 374 -20.44 32.28 -18.64
CA ARG A 374 -19.28 32.45 -19.54
C ARG A 374 -18.60 33.80 -19.31
N LYS A 375 -17.38 33.81 -18.79
CA LYS A 375 -16.47 34.98 -18.90
C LYS A 375 -15.68 34.93 -20.21
N LYS A 376 -15.49 36.10 -20.83
CA LYS A 376 -14.76 36.26 -22.11
C LYS A 376 -13.29 35.82 -21.99
N PRO A 377 -12.68 35.25 -23.04
CA PRO A 377 -11.31 34.75 -22.99
C PRO A 377 -10.31 35.88 -22.71
N GLY A 378 -9.39 35.63 -21.77
CA GLY A 378 -8.22 36.47 -21.55
C GLY A 378 -7.23 36.38 -22.73
N PRO A 379 -6.28 37.33 -22.82
CA PRO A 379 -5.39 37.43 -23.98
C PRO A 379 -4.44 36.22 -24.07
N PRO A 380 -4.01 35.84 -25.29
CA PRO A 380 -3.18 34.66 -25.51
C PRO A 380 -1.80 34.79 -24.82
N ARG A 381 -1.31 33.66 -24.29
CA ARG A 381 0.01 33.52 -23.65
C ARG A 381 1.09 33.96 -24.65
N GLY A 382 1.86 35.02 -24.31
CA GLY A 382 2.99 35.49 -25.12
C GLY A 382 3.19 37.02 -25.23
N SER A 383 2.28 37.85 -24.71
CA SER A 383 2.43 39.31 -24.77
C SER A 383 3.34 39.87 -23.66
N ARG A 384 4.65 39.87 -23.92
CA ARG A 384 5.66 40.52 -23.08
C ARG A 384 5.63 42.04 -23.33
N ARG A 385 5.44 42.86 -22.29
CA ARG A 385 5.78 44.30 -22.34
C ARG A 385 6.58 44.73 -21.10
N GLN A 386 7.55 45.60 -21.41
CA GLN A 386 8.68 46.07 -20.60
C GLN A 386 8.32 46.74 -19.27
N LYS A 387 9.25 46.59 -18.32
CA LYS A 387 9.39 47.41 -17.11
C LYS A 387 9.66 48.88 -17.47
N GLN A 388 8.95 49.81 -16.85
CA GLN A 388 9.46 51.15 -16.52
C GLN A 388 9.04 51.56 -15.10
N HIS A 389 9.89 52.41 -14.53
CA HIS A 389 10.04 52.79 -13.13
C HIS A 389 8.94 53.71 -12.54
N ALA A 390 8.83 53.63 -11.21
CA ALA A 390 8.59 54.69 -10.22
C ALA A 390 7.29 55.51 -10.24
N ALA A 391 6.53 55.42 -9.14
CA ALA A 391 6.22 56.52 -8.22
C ALA A 391 5.13 56.12 -7.20
N SER A 392 5.39 56.36 -5.92
CA SER A 392 4.36 56.65 -4.89
C SER A 392 4.27 58.18 -4.75
N PRO A 393 3.43 58.81 -3.90
CA PRO A 393 2.25 58.34 -3.13
C PRO A 393 1.05 59.35 -3.17
N SER A 394 -0.14 58.94 -2.69
CA SER A 394 -1.14 59.82 -2.01
C SER A 394 -2.44 59.03 -1.78
N THR A 395 -2.80 58.62 -0.55
CA THR A 395 -3.52 59.35 0.53
C THR A 395 -5.01 59.62 0.26
N VAL A 396 -5.77 59.63 1.38
CA VAL A 396 -7.18 60.02 1.60
C VAL A 396 -8.16 58.85 1.41
N SER A 397 -9.10 58.49 2.30
CA SER A 397 -9.51 58.81 3.69
C SER A 397 -10.70 57.87 4.00
N ALA A 398 -10.76 57.15 5.11
CA ALA A 398 -11.28 57.54 6.44
C ALA A 398 -12.81 57.45 6.61
N SER A 399 -13.23 56.55 7.53
CA SER A 399 -14.33 56.66 8.52
C SER A 399 -14.40 55.29 9.24
N ALA A 400 -13.97 55.09 10.50
CA ALA A 400 -14.51 55.56 11.80
C ALA A 400 -15.98 55.11 11.98
N GLU A 401 -16.50 54.54 13.08
CA GLU A 401 -16.26 54.57 14.54
C GLU A 401 -16.80 53.23 15.12
N THR A 402 -16.25 52.54 16.14
CA THR A 402 -16.15 52.80 17.60
C THR A 402 -17.47 53.04 18.35
N LEU A 403 -17.85 52.10 19.23
CA LEU A 403 -18.64 52.28 20.47
C LEU A 403 -18.34 51.05 21.38
N PHE A 404 -17.41 51.18 22.32
CA PHE A 404 -17.58 51.48 23.76
C PHE A 404 -18.07 50.31 24.65
N THR A 405 -17.22 50.03 25.64
CA THR A 405 -17.22 49.14 26.82
C THR A 405 -18.06 49.76 27.97
N PRO A 406 -17.95 49.47 29.31
CA PRO A 406 -17.10 48.53 30.09
C PRO A 406 -17.70 47.92 31.41
N ASN A 407 -16.79 47.25 32.17
CA ASN A 407 -16.68 47.06 33.64
C ASN A 407 -17.39 45.85 34.30
N HIS A 408 -16.84 45.13 35.30
CA HIS A 408 -15.96 45.49 36.46
C HIS A 408 -15.11 44.27 36.93
N GLN A 409 -13.80 44.45 37.23
CA GLN A 409 -13.07 44.35 38.54
C GLN A 409 -13.10 43.00 39.32
N GLY A 410 -12.04 42.52 39.99
CA GLY A 410 -10.71 43.03 40.35
C GLY A 410 -9.92 41.96 41.17
N ASP A 411 -8.59 41.93 41.09
CA ASP A 411 -7.61 42.11 42.22
C ASP A 411 -7.04 40.76 42.73
N MET A 412 -5.77 40.57 43.15
CA MET A 412 -4.56 41.37 43.35
C MET A 412 -3.36 40.42 43.69
N PHE A 413 -2.12 40.82 43.34
CA PHE A 413 -0.80 40.69 44.02
C PHE A 413 -0.31 39.34 44.63
N LEU A 414 0.96 38.91 44.52
CA LEU A 414 2.20 39.58 44.98
C LEU A 414 3.46 39.09 44.22
N THR A 415 4.38 40.03 43.98
CA THR A 415 5.79 39.86 43.59
C THR A 415 6.70 39.58 44.79
N LEU A 416 7.83 38.88 44.59
CA LEU A 416 9.07 39.18 45.30
C LEU A 416 10.30 38.96 44.39
N ASP A 417 11.29 39.81 44.63
CA ASP A 417 12.43 40.21 43.82
C ASP A 417 13.75 39.64 44.39
N GLN A 418 14.84 39.86 43.64
CA GLN A 418 16.27 39.92 44.04
C GLN A 418 17.18 38.69 43.99
N SER A 419 17.96 38.66 42.88
CA SER A 419 19.43 38.77 42.83
C SER A 419 20.30 38.08 43.87
N THR A 420 21.30 37.31 43.42
CA THR A 420 22.72 37.56 43.73
C THR A 420 23.66 36.75 42.82
N LEU A 421 24.62 37.48 42.25
CA LEU A 421 25.83 36.97 41.59
C LEU A 421 26.83 36.47 42.64
N SER A 422 27.52 35.36 42.33
CA SER A 422 28.88 35.13 42.81
C SER A 422 29.71 34.44 41.73
N ASN A 423 30.60 35.22 41.12
CA ASN A 423 31.75 34.80 40.34
C ASN A 423 32.65 33.84 41.13
N VAL A 424 33.35 32.93 40.46
CA VAL A 424 34.82 33.02 40.19
C VAL A 424 35.36 31.69 39.62
N SER A 425 35.93 31.83 38.41
CA SER A 425 37.03 31.09 37.77
C SER A 425 36.93 29.59 37.50
N ASN A 426 37.01 29.23 36.21
CA ASN A 426 38.24 28.63 35.71
C ASN A 426 38.48 28.93 34.21
N ASN A 427 39.74 29.22 33.94
CA ASN A 427 40.27 29.63 32.65
C ASN A 427 40.19 28.52 31.60
N VAL A 428 39.80 28.98 30.43
CA VAL A 428 40.01 28.48 29.07
C VAL A 428 41.41 27.91 28.83
N SER A 429 41.47 26.76 28.16
CA SER A 429 42.45 26.48 27.10
C SER A 429 41.68 26.17 25.81
N HIS A 430 41.67 27.13 24.89
CA HIS A 430 41.21 26.97 23.52
C HIS A 430 42.25 26.15 22.76
N ASP A 431 41.84 25.04 22.17
CA ASP A 431 42.42 24.55 20.93
C ASP A 431 41.31 24.18 19.94
N THR A 432 41.40 24.85 18.81
CA THR A 432 40.56 24.95 17.62
C THR A 432 39.98 23.62 17.10
N ILE A 433 38.65 23.51 17.07
CA ILE A 433 37.92 22.64 16.12
C ILE A 433 36.97 23.56 15.35
N ASN A 434 37.11 23.56 14.01
CA ASN A 434 36.25 24.29 13.09
C ASN A 434 34.81 23.74 13.18
N ASP A 435 33.87 24.63 13.51
CA ASP A 435 32.44 24.41 13.38
C ASP A 435 32.07 24.16 11.90
N PHE A 436 31.73 22.92 11.56
CA PHE A 436 30.83 22.65 10.43
C PHE A 436 29.42 22.43 11.00
N CYS A 437 28.74 23.52 11.34
CA CYS A 437 27.28 23.50 11.54
C CYS A 437 26.60 23.26 10.19
N LEU A 438 25.79 22.20 10.08
CA LEU A 438 24.81 22.08 8.99
C LEU A 438 23.71 23.12 9.23
N PRO A 439 23.51 24.11 8.35
CA PRO A 439 22.40 25.04 8.50
C PRO A 439 21.11 24.34 8.06
N ARG A 440 20.18 24.18 8.99
CA ARG A 440 18.80 23.75 8.73
C ARG A 440 18.11 24.88 7.96
N GLN A 441 18.01 24.76 6.64
CA GLN A 441 17.31 25.71 5.79
C GLN A 441 15.86 25.25 5.61
N GLU A 442 14.90 26.03 6.11
CA GLU A 442 13.50 25.90 5.69
C GLU A 442 13.40 26.41 4.24
N VAL A 443 12.95 25.56 3.32
CA VAL A 443 12.66 25.93 1.93
C VAL A 443 11.24 25.48 1.59
N PRO A 444 10.40 26.34 0.97
CA PRO A 444 9.02 25.99 0.61
C PRO A 444 8.97 25.01 -0.55
N PHE A 445 7.92 24.19 -0.58
CA PHE A 445 7.56 23.25 -1.64
C PHE A 445 7.58 23.87 -3.05
N GLU A 446 8.39 23.31 -3.95
CA GLU A 446 8.25 23.44 -5.40
C GLU A 446 8.14 22.03 -6.03
N SER A 447 7.19 21.91 -6.95
CA SER A 447 6.84 20.72 -7.74
C SER A 447 7.90 20.39 -8.79
N PHE A 448 8.30 19.12 -8.89
CA PHE A 448 9.13 18.63 -9.99
C PHE A 448 8.27 18.17 -11.17
N ASP A 449 8.42 18.86 -12.30
CA ASP A 449 7.90 18.49 -13.62
C ASP A 449 8.75 17.36 -14.25
N LEU A 450 8.09 16.35 -14.82
CA LEU A 450 8.70 15.25 -15.55
C LEU A 450 8.47 15.41 -17.07
N HIS A 451 9.43 16.02 -17.77
CA HIS A 451 9.55 15.87 -19.23
C HIS A 451 11.02 15.61 -19.61
N SER A 452 11.29 14.40 -20.07
CA SER A 452 12.50 14.01 -20.81
C SER A 452 12.47 14.59 -22.24
N PRO A 453 13.62 14.74 -22.96
CA PRO A 453 13.98 13.66 -23.89
C PRO A 453 15.48 13.45 -24.27
N ILE A 454 15.80 12.16 -24.52
CA ILE A 454 16.68 11.54 -25.54
C ILE A 454 18.23 11.66 -25.40
N TYR A 455 18.93 10.51 -25.25
CA TYR A 455 19.77 9.91 -26.32
C TYR A 455 20.35 8.51 -25.96
N ASP A 456 20.02 7.57 -26.84
CA ASP A 456 20.70 6.35 -27.33
C ASP A 456 21.28 5.24 -26.44
N SER A 457 20.73 4.05 -26.72
CA SER A 457 21.34 2.74 -26.59
C SER A 457 22.64 2.59 -27.39
N VAL A 458 23.70 2.14 -26.73
CA VAL A 458 24.75 1.35 -27.38
C VAL A 458 25.00 0.10 -26.53
N VAL A 459 24.51 -1.03 -27.04
CA VAL A 459 25.01 -2.35 -26.67
C VAL A 459 26.36 -2.52 -27.35
N THR A 460 27.43 -2.57 -26.56
CA THR A 460 28.70 -3.17 -26.99
C THR A 460 29.18 -4.16 -25.94
N THR A 461 29.17 -5.43 -26.34
CA THR A 461 29.87 -6.54 -25.72
C THR A 461 31.37 -6.24 -25.60
N ALA A 462 31.88 -6.17 -24.37
CA ALA A 462 33.30 -6.35 -24.08
C ALA A 462 33.48 -6.87 -22.64
N HIS A 463 33.90 -8.13 -22.53
CA HIS A 463 34.47 -8.68 -21.29
C HIS A 463 35.83 -8.02 -21.02
N SER A 464 35.90 -7.12 -20.03
CA SER A 464 37.15 -6.80 -19.30
C SER A 464 36.87 -6.05 -18.00
N SER A 465 37.41 -6.60 -16.89
CA SER A 465 37.60 -6.00 -15.55
C SER A 465 36.40 -5.35 -14.83
N ARG A 466 35.80 -6.08 -13.88
CA ARG A 466 34.94 -5.51 -12.81
C ARG A 466 35.80 -4.63 -11.89
N GLN A 467 35.58 -3.31 -11.95
CA GLN A 467 36.10 -2.35 -10.99
C GLN A 467 34.94 -1.43 -10.57
N ASP A 468 34.48 -1.63 -9.33
CA ASP A 468 33.75 -0.75 -8.41
C ASP A 468 33.11 0.53 -9.00
N ALA A 469 31.83 0.47 -9.40
CA ALA A 469 31.01 1.66 -9.58
C ALA A 469 29.66 1.45 -8.88
N TYR A 470 29.51 2.05 -7.69
CA TYR A 470 28.22 2.16 -7.00
C TYR A 470 27.48 3.39 -7.58
N PRO A 471 26.31 3.23 -8.23
CA PRO A 471 25.59 4.36 -8.82
C PRO A 471 25.26 5.44 -7.79
N GLY A 472 25.54 6.71 -8.13
CA GLY A 472 25.32 7.85 -7.23
C GLY A 472 26.34 8.01 -6.09
N TYR A 473 27.29 7.06 -5.93
CA TYR A 473 28.27 7.11 -4.85
C TYR A 473 29.53 7.89 -5.25
N LEU A 474 29.55 9.19 -4.94
CA LEU A 474 30.64 10.11 -5.28
C LEU A 474 31.19 10.84 -4.05
N LEU A 475 31.47 10.10 -2.96
CA LEU A 475 31.95 10.66 -1.71
C LEU A 475 33.48 10.69 -1.63
N SER A 476 34.03 11.78 -1.07
CA SER A 476 35.43 11.83 -0.64
C SER A 476 35.60 11.06 0.67
N ARG A 477 36.83 10.66 1.00
CA ARG A 477 37.12 9.99 2.28
C ARG A 477 36.76 10.84 3.51
N GLU A 478 36.83 12.17 3.38
CA GLU A 478 36.40 13.11 4.42
C GLU A 478 34.88 13.09 4.61
N HIS A 479 34.13 13.08 3.50
CA HIS A 479 32.67 12.94 3.54
C HIS A 479 32.23 11.58 4.11
N GLU A 480 32.90 10.49 3.70
CA GLU A 480 32.68 9.14 4.26
C GLU A 480 32.90 9.13 5.77
N ARG A 481 34.02 9.71 6.24
CA ARG A 481 34.32 9.80 7.68
C ARG A 481 33.29 10.61 8.45
N ALA A 482 32.83 11.74 7.90
CA ALA A 482 31.81 12.57 8.55
C ALA A 482 30.50 11.79 8.75
N LEU A 483 30.01 11.11 7.70
CA LEU A 483 28.81 10.27 7.80
C LEU A 483 29.00 9.07 8.72
N LEU A 484 30.20 8.46 8.77
CA LEU A 484 30.49 7.39 9.73
C LEU A 484 30.41 7.86 11.19
N LEU A 485 30.88 9.08 11.49
CA LEU A 485 30.77 9.62 12.85
C LEU A 485 29.30 9.85 13.25
N HIS A 486 28.49 10.40 12.34
CA HIS A 486 27.05 10.51 12.54
C HIS A 486 26.36 9.16 12.69
N PHE A 487 26.75 8.16 11.90
CA PHE A 487 26.23 6.80 12.05
C PHE A 487 26.46 6.28 13.48
N PHE A 488 27.69 6.39 13.99
CA PHE A 488 28.04 5.87 15.31
C PHE A 488 27.41 6.64 16.48
N ASP A 489 27.22 7.96 16.34
CA ASP A 489 26.61 8.78 17.40
C ASP A 489 25.07 8.69 17.42
N GLU A 490 24.46 8.50 16.24
CA GLU A 490 23.02 8.66 16.07
C GLU A 490 22.31 7.37 15.69
N VAL A 491 22.75 6.63 14.67
CA VAL A 491 21.99 5.47 14.13
C VAL A 491 22.38 4.15 14.81
N HIS A 492 23.68 3.97 15.05
CA HIS A 492 24.26 2.72 15.54
C HIS A 492 23.77 2.32 16.93
N THR A 493 23.40 3.29 17.77
CA THR A 493 22.85 2.98 19.10
C THR A 493 21.51 2.25 19.02
N ALA A 494 20.73 2.45 17.94
CA ALA A 494 19.50 1.73 17.67
C ALA A 494 19.75 0.31 17.14
N ILE A 495 20.91 0.10 16.49
CA ILE A 495 21.31 -1.19 15.90
C ILE A 495 22.83 -1.42 16.06
N PRO A 496 23.29 -1.87 17.25
CA PRO A 496 24.72 -1.87 17.60
C PRO A 496 25.49 -3.03 16.95
N LEU A 497 25.80 -2.91 15.66
CA LEU A 497 26.45 -3.96 14.84
C LEU A 497 27.98 -4.01 14.93
N PHE A 498 28.61 -3.03 15.57
CA PHE A 498 30.04 -2.77 15.43
C PHE A 498 30.62 -2.24 16.73
N ARG A 499 31.89 -2.53 16.98
CA ARG A 499 32.69 -1.79 17.97
C ARG A 499 33.29 -0.55 17.33
N THR A 500 32.84 0.62 17.79
CA THR A 500 33.09 1.92 17.15
C THR A 500 34.58 2.17 16.91
N GLY A 501 35.41 2.04 17.96
CA GLY A 501 36.85 2.31 17.86
C GLY A 501 37.59 1.39 16.89
N GLN A 502 37.19 0.10 16.82
CA GLN A 502 37.81 -0.86 15.92
C GLN A 502 37.41 -0.66 14.48
N PHE A 503 36.13 -0.34 14.24
CA PHE A 503 35.64 -0.05 12.89
C PHE A 503 36.29 1.22 12.32
N LEU A 504 36.36 2.29 13.12
CA LEU A 504 37.01 3.54 12.70
C LEU A 504 38.51 3.32 12.40
N LYS A 505 39.20 2.50 13.20
CA LYS A 505 40.58 2.10 12.90
C LYS A 505 40.68 1.34 11.58
N LYS A 506 39.81 0.36 11.32
CA LYS A 506 39.76 -0.35 10.02
C LYS A 506 39.51 0.61 8.86
N PHE A 507 38.66 1.63 9.05
CA PHE A 507 38.40 2.66 8.05
C PHE A 507 39.65 3.52 7.79
N ASP A 508 40.37 3.92 8.84
CA ASP A 508 41.62 4.68 8.75
C ASP A 508 42.74 3.87 8.07
N ASP A 509 42.75 2.56 8.29
CA ASP A 509 43.67 1.61 7.65
C ASP A 509 43.24 1.20 6.22
N GLY A 510 42.03 1.58 5.78
CA GLY A 510 41.50 1.25 4.44
C GLY A 510 41.09 -0.21 4.27
N LEU A 511 40.73 -0.89 5.37
CA LEU A 511 40.44 -2.33 5.44
C LEU A 511 38.94 -2.65 5.52
N VAL A 512 38.06 -1.65 5.46
CA VAL A 512 36.60 -1.83 5.51
C VAL A 512 36.09 -2.32 4.16
N ASP A 513 35.20 -3.33 4.17
CA ASP A 513 34.50 -3.76 2.96
C ASP A 513 33.76 -2.58 2.30
N LYS A 514 33.97 -2.41 0.99
CA LYS A 514 33.46 -1.21 0.30
C LYS A 514 31.94 -1.19 0.25
N THR A 515 31.28 -2.34 0.09
CA THR A 515 29.81 -2.42 0.03
C THR A 515 29.20 -2.08 1.38
N LEU A 516 29.78 -2.61 2.45
CA LEU A 516 29.39 -2.31 3.82
C LEU A 516 29.57 -0.82 4.15
N LEU A 517 30.69 -0.22 3.76
CA LEU A 517 30.93 1.22 3.93
C LEU A 517 29.87 2.05 3.20
N VAL A 518 29.61 1.73 1.93
CA VAL A 518 28.59 2.40 1.11
C VAL A 518 27.21 2.29 1.76
N ALA A 519 26.84 1.12 2.28
CA ALA A 519 25.58 0.92 2.97
C ALA A 519 25.46 1.76 4.25
N ILE A 520 26.50 1.80 5.09
CA ILE A 520 26.50 2.59 6.32
C ILE A 520 26.26 4.07 6.03
N VAL A 521 27.03 4.65 5.10
CA VAL A 521 26.92 6.09 4.81
C VAL A 521 25.61 6.42 4.08
N THR A 522 25.11 5.54 3.20
CA THR A 522 23.82 5.73 2.51
C THR A 522 22.66 5.69 3.50
N VAL A 523 22.60 4.69 4.38
CA VAL A 523 21.56 4.56 5.41
C VAL A 523 21.58 5.77 6.34
N THR A 524 22.77 6.23 6.74
CA THR A 524 22.92 7.43 7.58
C THR A 524 22.36 8.68 6.90
N ALA A 525 22.71 8.92 5.62
CA ALA A 525 22.17 10.03 4.85
C ALA A 525 20.64 9.94 4.69
N LYS A 526 20.09 8.73 4.51
CA LYS A 526 18.64 8.52 4.39
C LYS A 526 17.88 8.80 5.70
N ILE A 527 18.46 8.45 6.85
CA ILE A 527 17.81 8.63 8.16
C ILE A 527 17.93 10.07 8.66
N LEU A 528 19.12 10.68 8.55
CA LEU A 528 19.38 12.01 9.09
C LEU A 528 18.96 13.14 8.15
N GLY A 529 18.64 12.81 6.90
CA GLY A 529 18.13 13.74 5.90
C GLY A 529 19.21 14.30 4.96
N PRO A 530 18.84 15.29 4.11
CA PRO A 530 19.69 15.76 3.03
C PRO A 530 21.06 16.24 3.50
N VAL A 531 22.12 15.71 2.89
CA VAL A 531 23.49 16.05 3.21
C VAL A 531 24.02 17.01 2.14
N SER A 532 24.60 18.15 2.54
CA SER A 532 24.97 19.24 1.63
C SER A 532 25.90 18.84 0.46
N PHE A 533 26.70 17.80 0.64
CA PHE A 533 27.67 17.32 -0.34
C PHE A 533 27.24 16.06 -1.11
N TRP A 534 26.03 15.53 -0.85
CA TRP A 534 25.52 14.34 -1.53
C TRP A 534 24.06 14.55 -1.95
N ALA A 535 23.85 14.75 -3.25
CA ALA A 535 22.54 15.09 -3.78
C ALA A 535 21.49 13.99 -3.49
N PRO A 536 20.26 14.34 -3.07
CA PRO A 536 19.23 13.37 -2.68
C PRO A 536 18.98 12.28 -3.72
N GLU A 537 18.92 12.64 -5.01
CA GLU A 537 18.74 11.72 -6.13
C GLU A 537 19.85 10.66 -6.22
N ASN A 538 21.09 11.04 -5.86
CA ASN A 538 22.21 10.12 -5.83
C ASN A 538 22.16 9.19 -4.63
N VAL A 539 21.70 9.68 -3.48
CA VAL A 539 21.46 8.86 -2.28
C VAL A 539 20.36 7.82 -2.58
N GLU A 540 19.27 8.20 -3.25
CA GLU A 540 18.21 7.27 -3.68
C GLU A 540 18.74 6.20 -4.63
N LEU A 541 19.49 6.59 -5.66
CA LEU A 541 20.10 5.65 -6.61
C LEU A 541 21.03 4.66 -5.90
N SER A 542 21.87 5.14 -4.98
CA SER A 542 22.73 4.28 -4.17
C SER A 542 21.93 3.32 -3.29
N MET A 543 20.86 3.79 -2.63
CA MET A 543 20.03 2.95 -1.77
C MET A 543 19.30 1.86 -2.57
N LYS A 544 18.71 2.22 -3.71
CA LYS A 544 18.04 1.26 -4.60
C LYS A 544 18.98 0.16 -5.07
N PHE A 545 20.18 0.55 -5.51
CA PHE A 545 21.21 -0.39 -5.94
C PHE A 545 21.64 -1.36 -4.81
N LEU A 546 21.82 -0.86 -3.58
CA LEU A 546 22.18 -1.69 -2.43
C LEU A 546 21.10 -2.74 -2.11
N LEU A 547 19.81 -2.35 -2.15
CA LEU A 547 18.70 -3.26 -1.89
C LEU A 547 18.56 -4.35 -2.96
N GLU A 548 18.82 -4.00 -4.23
CA GLU A 548 18.78 -4.91 -5.38
C GLU A 548 19.96 -5.90 -5.38
N ILE A 549 21.19 -5.43 -5.13
CA ILE A 549 22.37 -6.31 -5.11
C ILE A 549 22.27 -7.38 -4.02
N VAL A 550 21.79 -6.99 -2.84
CA VAL A 550 21.66 -7.88 -1.69
C VAL A 550 20.27 -8.55 -1.68
N SER A 551 19.61 -8.68 -2.84
CA SER A 551 18.24 -9.21 -2.93
C SER A 551 18.11 -10.66 -2.37
N PRO A 552 16.92 -11.01 -1.81
CA PRO A 552 16.62 -12.37 -1.38
C PRO A 552 16.80 -13.44 -2.47
N ASP A 553 16.73 -13.09 -3.75
CA ASP A 553 16.79 -14.07 -4.85
C ASP A 553 18.19 -14.24 -5.46
N THR A 554 19.10 -13.29 -5.25
CA THR A 554 20.44 -13.27 -5.88
C THR A 554 21.55 -13.88 -5.03
N ALA A 555 21.32 -14.18 -3.74
CA ALA A 555 22.37 -14.67 -2.83
C ALA A 555 22.70 -16.18 -2.95
N GLY A 556 22.96 -16.67 -4.16
CA GLY A 556 23.46 -18.02 -4.42
C GLY A 556 24.92 -18.26 -4.02
N SER A 557 25.62 -17.25 -3.48
CA SER A 557 27.03 -17.34 -3.06
C SER A 557 27.46 -16.32 -1.99
N SER A 558 26.61 -16.02 -1.00
CA SER A 558 26.98 -15.09 0.08
C SER A 558 28.14 -15.66 0.93
N ASP A 559 29.28 -14.97 0.96
CA ASP A 559 30.39 -15.23 1.88
C ASP A 559 29.92 -15.17 3.35
N ASN A 560 30.28 -16.15 4.18
CA ASN A 560 29.87 -16.26 5.59
C ASN A 560 30.64 -15.31 6.53
N SER A 561 31.32 -14.30 6.00
CA SER A 561 32.02 -13.30 6.80
C SER A 561 31.08 -12.45 7.65
N LEU A 562 31.60 -11.98 8.79
CA LEU A 562 30.91 -11.10 9.72
C LEU A 562 30.38 -9.82 9.04
N ASP A 563 31.18 -9.23 8.15
CA ASP A 563 30.82 -8.00 7.44
C ASP A 563 29.68 -8.23 6.42
N SER A 564 29.59 -9.43 5.82
CA SER A 564 28.43 -9.80 5.00
C SER A 564 27.14 -9.86 5.81
N PHE A 565 27.17 -10.45 7.01
CA PHE A 565 25.98 -10.47 7.88
C PHE A 565 25.61 -9.07 8.39
N ARG A 566 26.60 -8.24 8.72
CA ARG A 566 26.38 -6.84 9.14
C ARG A 566 25.71 -6.03 8.05
N LEU A 567 26.16 -6.17 6.79
CA LEU A 567 25.53 -5.54 5.64
C LEU A 567 24.06 -5.95 5.50
N GLU A 568 23.78 -7.25 5.50
CA GLU A 568 22.41 -7.77 5.39
C GLU A 568 21.52 -7.32 6.55
N CYS A 569 22.05 -7.30 7.78
CA CYS A 569 21.33 -6.86 8.97
C CYS A 569 20.99 -5.37 8.92
N LEU A 570 21.94 -4.52 8.51
CA LEU A 570 21.72 -3.08 8.39
C LEU A 570 20.68 -2.76 7.31
N LEU A 571 20.74 -3.42 6.15
CA LEU A 571 19.75 -3.24 5.08
C LEU A 571 18.37 -3.75 5.49
N ALA A 572 18.30 -4.88 6.18
CA ALA A 572 17.03 -5.42 6.71
C ALA A 572 16.40 -4.48 7.75
N TYR A 573 17.21 -3.90 8.63
CA TYR A 573 16.76 -2.88 9.58
C TYR A 573 16.24 -1.64 8.88
N TYR A 574 16.96 -1.12 7.90
CA TYR A 574 16.52 0.06 7.16
C TYR A 574 15.21 -0.22 6.40
N GLU A 575 15.14 -1.30 5.62
CA GLU A 575 13.96 -1.61 4.80
C GLU A 575 12.72 -1.86 5.65
N PHE A 576 12.84 -2.59 6.78
CA PHE A 576 11.73 -2.83 7.69
C PHE A 576 11.14 -1.53 8.26
N HIS A 577 11.97 -0.52 8.50
CA HIS A 577 11.53 0.76 9.05
C HIS A 577 11.10 1.80 8.00
N GLN A 578 11.30 1.50 6.72
CA GLN A 578 10.83 2.35 5.61
C GLN A 578 9.59 1.77 4.92
N PHE A 579 9.53 0.46 4.73
CA PHE A 579 8.49 -0.20 3.94
C PHE A 579 8.02 -1.50 4.61
N PRO A 580 7.39 -1.44 5.80
CA PRO A 580 6.97 -2.65 6.51
C PRO A 580 6.01 -3.46 5.62
N GLY A 581 6.35 -4.72 5.31
CA GLY A 581 5.60 -5.54 4.36
C GLY A 581 6.27 -6.88 4.04
N ALA A 582 5.80 -7.55 2.99
CA ALA A 582 6.26 -8.90 2.64
C ALA A 582 7.77 -8.95 2.27
N SER A 583 8.29 -7.92 1.60
CA SER A 583 9.70 -7.84 1.17
C SER A 583 10.69 -7.82 2.36
N PRO A 584 10.64 -6.83 3.29
CA PRO A 584 11.56 -6.82 4.42
C PRO A 584 11.32 -7.99 5.38
N TRP A 585 10.08 -8.47 5.53
CA TRP A 585 9.80 -9.69 6.30
C TRP A 585 10.55 -10.91 5.74
N MET A 586 10.54 -11.08 4.41
CA MET A 586 11.29 -12.15 3.75
C MET A 586 12.79 -11.98 3.93
N ARG A 587 13.31 -10.75 3.80
CA ARG A 587 14.74 -10.44 4.01
C ARG A 587 15.19 -10.78 5.43
N ILE A 588 14.47 -10.33 6.45
CA ILE A 588 14.76 -10.65 7.87
C ILE A 588 14.70 -12.16 8.09
N SER A 589 13.69 -12.83 7.54
CA SER A 589 13.53 -14.27 7.68
C SER A 589 14.68 -15.06 7.03
N LYS A 590 15.17 -14.59 5.88
CA LYS A 590 16.33 -15.18 5.20
C LYS A 590 17.61 -14.98 6.00
N LEU A 591 17.83 -13.77 6.54
CA LEU A 591 18.95 -13.45 7.41
C LEU A 591 18.96 -14.34 8.67
N ALA A 592 17.82 -14.49 9.35
CA ALA A 592 17.69 -15.36 10.52
C ALA A 592 17.96 -16.83 10.19
N ARG A 593 17.44 -17.35 9.07
CA ARG A 593 17.72 -18.73 8.62
C ARG A 593 19.18 -18.93 8.24
N ARG A 594 19.82 -17.91 7.64
CA ARG A 594 21.25 -17.93 7.34
C ARG A 594 22.08 -17.98 8.62
N ALA A 595 21.71 -17.20 9.64
CA ALA A 595 22.38 -17.21 10.93
C ALA A 595 22.29 -18.59 11.62
N TYR A 596 21.14 -19.26 11.53
CA TYR A 596 20.99 -20.65 11.99
C TYR A 596 21.91 -21.63 11.26
N ARG A 597 21.99 -21.52 9.94
CA ARG A 597 22.78 -22.43 9.11
C ARG A 597 24.25 -22.46 9.53
N VAL A 598 24.79 -21.32 9.97
CA VAL A 598 26.18 -21.21 10.43
C VAL A 598 26.33 -21.31 11.95
N GLY A 599 25.23 -21.47 12.71
CA GLY A 599 25.26 -21.66 14.16
C GLY A 599 25.54 -20.38 14.97
N ILE A 600 25.18 -19.20 14.46
CA ILE A 600 25.35 -17.93 15.20
C ILE A 600 24.42 -17.87 16.43
N ASN A 601 23.34 -18.66 16.48
CA ASN A 601 22.50 -18.82 17.66
C ASN A 601 23.19 -19.55 18.82
N GLN A 602 24.37 -20.13 18.61
CA GLN A 602 25.11 -20.94 19.59
C GLN A 602 26.61 -20.62 19.58
N ILE A 603 26.96 -19.33 19.50
CA ILE A 603 28.35 -18.83 19.45
C ILE A 603 29.21 -19.37 20.60
N ASP A 604 28.62 -19.54 21.78
CA ASP A 604 29.32 -20.02 22.97
C ASP A 604 29.49 -21.55 23.00
N ASN A 605 29.07 -22.25 21.94
CA ASN A 605 29.38 -23.65 21.66
C ASN A 605 30.20 -23.77 20.36
N PRO A 606 31.54 -23.70 20.44
CA PRO A 606 32.43 -23.66 19.27
C PRO A 606 32.29 -24.84 18.31
N GLU A 607 31.88 -26.01 18.79
CA GLU A 607 31.72 -27.20 17.95
C GLU A 607 30.52 -27.09 17.00
N LEU A 608 29.56 -26.22 17.34
CA LEU A 608 28.31 -26.07 16.62
C LEU A 608 28.19 -24.73 15.87
N CYS A 609 29.17 -23.83 16.01
CA CYS A 609 29.25 -22.56 15.29
C CYS A 609 30.32 -22.64 14.19
N SER A 610 29.90 -22.55 12.93
CA SER A 610 30.80 -22.56 11.75
C SER A 610 31.02 -21.17 11.15
N ALA A 611 30.49 -20.12 11.79
CA ALA A 611 30.62 -18.74 11.35
C ALA A 611 32.07 -18.22 11.48
N PHE A 612 32.86 -18.79 12.38
CA PHE A 612 34.25 -18.40 12.62
C PHE A 612 35.10 -19.61 13.06
N ASP A 613 36.42 -19.51 12.92
CA ASP A 613 37.35 -20.53 13.40
C ASP A 613 37.67 -20.29 14.87
N ALA A 614 37.12 -21.12 15.75
CA ALA A 614 37.31 -21.01 17.20
C ALA A 614 38.77 -21.15 17.66
N SER A 615 39.67 -21.69 16.84
CA SER A 615 41.10 -21.79 17.17
C SER A 615 41.87 -20.48 16.99
N VAL A 616 41.32 -19.55 16.21
CA VAL A 616 41.96 -18.26 15.84
C VAL A 616 41.17 -17.04 16.35
N THR A 617 39.87 -17.20 16.57
CA THR A 617 38.95 -16.12 16.94
C THR A 617 39.14 -15.69 18.39
N THR A 618 39.25 -14.39 18.64
CA THR A 618 39.36 -13.84 20.00
C THR A 618 37.99 -13.70 20.66
N GLU A 619 37.90 -13.63 22.00
CA GLU A 619 36.61 -13.34 22.67
C GLU A 619 36.01 -12.00 22.24
N ASP A 620 36.88 -11.05 21.90
CA ASP A 620 36.52 -9.77 21.30
C ASP A 620 35.78 -9.96 19.95
N ASP A 621 36.29 -10.83 19.08
CA ASP A 621 35.63 -11.15 17.81
C ASP A 621 34.34 -11.94 18.02
N MET A 622 34.28 -12.83 19.01
CA MET A 622 33.05 -13.53 19.40
C MET A 622 31.98 -12.55 19.89
N GLU A 623 32.38 -11.51 20.63
CA GLU A 623 31.48 -10.45 21.09
C GLU A 623 30.82 -9.71 19.91
N ASP A 624 31.57 -9.43 18.84
CA ASP A 624 31.02 -8.83 17.61
C ASP A 624 29.91 -9.72 16.99
N TRP A 625 30.08 -11.05 17.02
CA TRP A 625 29.06 -11.99 16.58
C TRP A 625 27.85 -12.03 17.52
N ARG A 626 28.04 -11.89 18.85
CA ARG A 626 26.93 -11.82 19.82
C ARG A 626 26.06 -10.59 19.56
N TYR A 627 26.66 -9.42 19.33
CA TYR A 627 25.94 -8.20 18.99
C TYR A 627 25.07 -8.36 17.75
N LEU A 628 25.66 -8.91 16.68
CA LEU A 628 24.94 -9.21 15.45
C LEU A 628 23.77 -10.17 15.68
N PHE A 629 23.98 -11.26 16.43
CA PHE A 629 22.92 -12.21 16.75
C PHE A 629 21.74 -11.54 17.46
N TRP A 630 22.01 -10.73 18.47
CA TRP A 630 20.97 -10.05 19.24
C TRP A 630 20.22 -8.98 18.43
N CYS A 631 20.87 -8.33 17.46
CA CYS A 631 20.20 -7.47 16.49
C CYS A 631 19.25 -8.27 15.59
N ILE A 632 19.70 -9.43 15.06
CA ILE A 632 18.86 -10.33 14.26
C ILE A 632 17.68 -10.86 15.09
N TYR A 633 17.91 -11.20 16.36
CA TYR A 633 16.87 -11.64 17.29
C TYR A 633 15.79 -10.57 17.50
N CYS A 634 16.18 -9.30 17.63
CA CYS A 634 15.23 -8.20 17.76
C CYS A 634 14.45 -7.96 16.46
N LEU A 635 15.12 -7.95 15.30
CA LEU A 635 14.47 -7.82 14.00
C LEU A 635 13.48 -8.95 13.72
N ASP A 636 13.87 -10.21 13.97
CA ASP A 636 12.98 -11.38 13.86
C ASP A 636 11.79 -11.27 14.84
N SER A 637 12.02 -10.71 16.03
CA SER A 637 10.95 -10.46 17.00
C SER A 637 9.99 -9.39 16.49
N TYR A 638 10.44 -8.16 16.26
CA TYR A 638 9.57 -7.07 15.86
C TYR A 638 8.82 -7.35 14.56
N SER A 639 9.51 -7.87 13.54
CA SER A 639 8.88 -8.18 12.26
C SER A 639 7.79 -9.25 12.38
N ASN A 640 8.06 -10.39 13.03
CA ASN A 640 7.05 -11.46 13.12
C ASN A 640 5.94 -11.16 14.13
N ILE A 641 6.23 -10.46 15.24
CA ILE A 641 5.18 -9.98 16.15
C ILE A 641 4.27 -9.07 15.31
N SER A 642 4.85 -8.16 14.52
CA SER A 642 4.08 -7.25 13.69
C SER A 642 3.22 -7.99 12.65
N VAL A 643 3.76 -8.90 11.84
CA VAL A 643 2.96 -9.57 10.78
C VAL A 643 2.07 -10.70 11.34
N GLY A 644 2.24 -11.10 12.60
CA GLY A 644 1.51 -12.22 13.20
C GLY A 644 1.97 -13.60 12.71
N THR A 645 3.23 -13.71 12.25
CA THR A 645 3.81 -14.92 11.65
C THR A 645 4.62 -15.74 12.67
N PRO A 646 4.90 -17.04 12.39
CA PRO A 646 5.86 -17.79 13.19
C PRO A 646 7.23 -17.12 13.18
N PHE A 647 7.83 -17.08 14.35
CA PHE A 647 9.21 -16.74 14.55
C PHE A 647 10.17 -17.69 13.83
N VAL A 648 11.27 -17.17 13.28
CA VAL A 648 12.34 -18.04 12.78
C VAL A 648 13.20 -18.54 13.94
N ILE A 649 13.47 -17.70 14.94
CA ILE A 649 14.36 -18.04 16.06
C ILE A 649 13.62 -18.72 17.22
N GLU A 650 13.80 -20.01 17.42
CA GLU A 650 13.25 -20.74 18.57
C GLU A 650 14.05 -20.41 19.85
N LEU A 651 13.35 -20.13 20.96
CA LEU A 651 13.97 -19.70 22.23
C LEU A 651 14.88 -20.80 22.78
N GLU A 652 14.40 -22.03 22.71
CA GLU A 652 15.03 -23.26 23.17
C GLU A 652 16.30 -23.61 22.37
N SER A 653 16.49 -22.97 21.21
CA SER A 653 17.67 -23.15 20.36
C SER A 653 18.75 -22.10 20.61
N ILE A 654 18.55 -21.15 21.53
CA ILE A 654 19.49 -20.06 21.78
C ILE A 654 20.53 -20.50 22.81
N ASN A 655 21.78 -20.61 22.39
CA ASN A 655 22.93 -20.91 23.26
C ASN A 655 24.05 -19.87 23.06
N THR A 656 23.64 -18.62 22.87
CA THR A 656 24.50 -17.46 22.75
C THR A 656 24.29 -16.58 23.97
N SER A 657 25.38 -16.18 24.62
CA SER A 657 25.32 -15.32 25.80
C SER A 657 24.94 -13.89 25.44
N LEU A 658 24.35 -13.21 26.41
CA LEU A 658 24.11 -11.76 26.38
C LEU A 658 25.44 -11.01 26.31
N ALA A 659 25.39 -9.79 25.77
CA ALA A 659 26.59 -8.97 25.61
C ALA A 659 27.26 -8.71 26.97
N THR A 660 28.58 -8.89 26.99
CA THR A 660 29.44 -8.78 28.17
C THR A 660 30.26 -7.50 28.18
N GLN A 661 30.46 -6.87 27.01
CA GLN A 661 31.27 -5.66 26.87
C GLN A 661 30.54 -4.56 26.07
N PRO A 662 30.58 -3.29 26.51
CA PRO A 662 30.03 -2.17 25.75
C PRO A 662 30.68 -1.99 24.38
N TYR A 663 29.88 -1.79 23.35
CA TYR A 663 30.36 -1.54 21.97
C TYR A 663 31.11 -0.19 21.79
N THR A 664 30.95 0.74 22.74
CA THR A 664 31.60 2.05 22.74
C THR A 664 32.98 2.07 23.41
N GLN A 665 33.37 1.02 24.14
CA GLN A 665 34.61 1.03 24.92
C GLN A 665 35.87 0.78 24.07
N THR A 666 36.94 1.50 24.41
CA THR A 666 38.28 1.30 23.87
C THR A 666 39.16 0.60 24.91
N HIS A 667 39.33 -0.72 24.79
CA HIS A 667 40.38 -1.54 25.41
C HIS A 667 40.68 -1.34 26.91
N GLU A 668 39.67 -1.15 27.77
CA GLU A 668 39.87 -1.37 29.21
C GLU A 668 39.55 -2.82 29.57
N VAL A 669 40.48 -3.50 30.24
CA VAL A 669 40.33 -4.89 30.67
C VAL A 669 39.34 -4.94 31.82
N LEU A 670 38.07 -5.25 31.53
CA LEU A 670 37.12 -5.60 32.58
C LEU A 670 37.44 -6.99 33.16
N PRO A 671 37.10 -7.24 34.44
CA PRO A 671 37.22 -8.56 35.02
C PRO A 671 36.43 -9.58 34.20
N SER A 672 36.87 -10.84 34.17
CA SER A 672 36.12 -11.94 33.57
C SER A 672 34.73 -12.04 34.23
N ILE A 673 33.71 -11.59 33.51
CA ILE A 673 32.31 -11.60 33.95
C ILE A 673 31.68 -12.92 33.53
N SER A 674 30.80 -13.45 34.38
CA SER A 674 30.03 -14.63 34.03
C SER A 674 29.09 -14.34 32.87
N LYS A 675 29.22 -15.15 31.81
CA LYS A 675 28.30 -15.17 30.66
C LYS A 675 26.89 -15.48 31.16
N VAL A 676 25.93 -14.66 30.74
CA VAL A 676 24.50 -14.80 31.09
C VAL A 676 23.74 -15.23 29.84
N PHE A 677 22.81 -16.16 29.97
CA PHE A 677 22.03 -16.70 28.86
C PHE A 677 20.54 -16.46 29.08
N LEU A 678 19.77 -16.41 27.99
CA LEU A 678 18.32 -16.57 28.08
C LEU A 678 18.01 -18.00 28.56
N PRO A 679 16.92 -18.20 29.30
CA PRO A 679 16.53 -19.53 29.75
C PRO A 679 15.84 -20.30 28.62
N ASP A 680 15.88 -21.63 28.68
CA ASP A 680 15.11 -22.51 27.79
C ASP A 680 13.60 -22.31 28.00
N GLU A 681 13.18 -22.10 29.24
CA GLU A 681 11.79 -21.90 29.63
C GLU A 681 11.53 -20.46 30.10
N VAL A 682 10.48 -19.83 29.58
CA VAL A 682 10.13 -18.43 29.89
C VAL A 682 9.85 -18.18 31.38
N GLU A 683 9.49 -19.22 32.13
CA GLU A 683 9.24 -19.18 33.58
C GLU A 683 10.46 -18.72 34.38
N ASP A 684 11.65 -18.98 33.85
CA ASP A 684 12.93 -18.69 34.48
C ASP A 684 13.56 -17.37 34.01
N ILE A 685 12.87 -16.60 33.16
CA ILE A 685 13.35 -15.34 32.60
C ILE A 685 13.72 -14.29 33.64
N TRP A 686 13.09 -14.35 34.83
CA TRP A 686 13.39 -13.46 35.94
C TRP A 686 14.76 -13.77 36.58
N LYS A 687 15.26 -15.01 36.47
CA LYS A 687 16.60 -15.40 36.93
C LYS A 687 17.66 -14.73 36.07
N THR A 688 17.52 -14.83 34.75
CA THR A 688 18.37 -14.10 33.78
C THR A 688 18.38 -12.60 34.07
N ALA A 689 17.21 -12.00 34.36
CA ALA A 689 17.16 -10.58 34.74
C ALA A 689 17.97 -10.28 36.02
N LYS A 690 17.92 -11.14 37.05
CA LYS A 690 18.72 -10.98 38.27
C LYS A 690 20.22 -11.10 37.99
N ASP A 691 20.62 -12.03 37.12
CA ASP A 691 22.02 -12.21 36.75
C ASP A 691 22.55 -11.00 35.98
N VAL A 692 21.76 -10.46 35.04
CA VAL A 692 22.07 -9.20 34.34
C VAL A 692 22.25 -8.04 35.32
N ILE A 693 21.32 -7.88 36.27
CA ILE A 693 21.39 -6.80 37.26
C ILE A 693 22.60 -6.97 38.18
N SER A 694 22.91 -8.21 38.58
CA SER A 694 24.04 -8.53 39.45
C SER A 694 25.39 -8.29 38.76
N ASN A 695 25.47 -8.54 37.45
CA ASN A 695 26.64 -8.22 36.64
C ASN A 695 26.88 -6.71 36.53
N GLY A 696 25.83 -5.89 36.57
CA GLY A 696 25.92 -4.42 36.62
C GLY A 696 26.40 -3.74 35.33
N ILE A 697 26.68 -4.50 34.27
CA ILE A 697 27.21 -4.01 33.00
C ILE A 697 26.14 -4.16 31.92
N MET A 698 25.99 -3.11 31.10
CA MET A 698 25.02 -3.08 30.00
C MET A 698 23.60 -3.48 30.44
N VAL A 699 23.22 -3.15 31.69
CA VAL A 699 22.00 -3.64 32.33
C VAL A 699 20.78 -3.38 31.45
N ASN A 700 20.60 -2.15 30.96
CA ASN A 700 19.44 -1.81 30.13
C ASN A 700 19.45 -2.51 28.76
N TYR A 701 20.61 -2.65 28.12
CA TYR A 701 20.74 -3.36 26.84
C TYR A 701 20.44 -4.86 26.99
N ASN A 702 20.97 -5.51 28.03
CA ASN A 702 20.72 -6.92 28.28
C ASN A 702 19.27 -7.17 28.76
N LEU A 703 18.71 -6.25 29.55
CA LEU A 703 17.27 -6.28 29.88
C LEU A 703 16.39 -6.01 28.65
N HIS A 704 16.89 -5.37 27.60
CA HIS A 704 16.17 -5.25 26.33
C HIS A 704 15.90 -6.64 25.74
N MET A 705 16.89 -7.53 25.69
CA MET A 705 16.68 -8.91 25.22
C MET A 705 15.67 -9.66 26.10
N VAL A 706 15.78 -9.51 27.43
CA VAL A 706 14.85 -10.13 28.39
C VAL A 706 13.40 -9.67 28.16
N THR A 707 13.19 -8.37 27.98
CA THR A 707 11.85 -7.81 27.76
C THR A 707 11.32 -8.10 26.35
N THR A 708 12.18 -8.11 25.33
CA THR A 708 11.86 -8.56 23.97
C THR A 708 11.40 -10.02 23.97
N THR A 709 12.06 -10.91 24.72
CA THR A 709 11.62 -12.30 24.88
C THR A 709 10.22 -12.40 25.46
N ILE A 710 9.89 -11.58 26.47
CA ILE A 710 8.53 -11.55 27.04
C ILE A 710 7.48 -11.06 26.04
N LEU A 711 7.80 -10.00 25.29
CA LEU A 711 6.95 -9.49 24.23
C LEU A 711 6.75 -10.53 23.11
N ARG A 712 7.83 -11.23 22.74
CA ARG A 712 7.82 -12.33 21.77
C ARG A 712 6.92 -13.48 22.19
N GLN A 713 7.00 -13.91 23.46
CA GLN A 713 6.13 -14.96 23.99
C GLN A 713 4.66 -14.51 24.06
N ALA A 714 4.39 -13.24 24.36
CA ALA A 714 3.04 -12.68 24.27
C ALA A 714 2.53 -12.70 22.82
N GLY A 715 3.35 -12.28 21.84
CA GLY A 715 3.04 -12.34 20.41
C GLY A 715 2.82 -13.77 19.90
N TYR A 716 3.62 -14.74 20.37
CA TYR A 716 3.41 -16.17 20.09
C TYR A 716 2.03 -16.64 20.56
N LEU A 717 1.66 -16.35 21.81
CA LEU A 717 0.34 -16.74 22.35
C LEU A 717 -0.80 -16.03 21.64
N MET A 718 -0.63 -14.76 21.27
CA MET A 718 -1.58 -14.00 20.47
C MET A 718 -1.86 -14.68 19.13
N ARG A 719 -0.81 -15.04 18.38
CA ARG A 719 -0.90 -15.80 17.12
C ARG A 719 -1.52 -17.19 17.28
N LEU A 720 -1.24 -17.90 18.36
CA LEU A 720 -1.86 -19.22 18.56
C LEU A 720 -3.33 -19.13 18.98
N ARG A 721 -3.69 -18.15 19.82
CA ARG A 721 -5.10 -17.88 20.20
C ARG A 721 -5.94 -17.57 18.97
N ALA A 722 -5.36 -16.78 18.09
CA ALA A 722 -5.84 -16.47 16.78
C ALA A 722 -6.09 -17.64 15.82
N GLU A 723 -5.17 -18.59 15.77
CA GLU A 723 -5.39 -19.87 15.08
C GLU A 723 -6.53 -20.70 15.71
N GLY A 724 -7.06 -20.28 16.86
CA GLY A 724 -8.15 -20.92 17.58
C GLY A 724 -7.71 -21.86 18.69
N LYS A 725 -6.43 -21.84 19.07
CA LYS A 725 -5.90 -22.70 20.13
C LYS A 725 -6.24 -22.12 21.50
N ARG A 726 -6.84 -22.93 22.37
CA ARG A 726 -7.07 -22.59 23.78
C ARG A 726 -5.86 -22.99 24.61
N LEU A 727 -5.13 -22.01 25.13
CA LEU A 727 -3.86 -22.20 25.84
C LEU A 727 -3.88 -21.55 27.25
N PRO A 728 -4.85 -21.88 28.12
CA PRO A 728 -4.99 -21.23 29.44
C PRO A 728 -3.76 -21.45 30.32
N THR A 729 -3.18 -22.65 30.32
CA THR A 729 -1.97 -22.97 31.08
C THR A 729 -0.78 -22.13 30.62
N LYS A 730 -0.48 -22.09 29.31
CA LYS A 730 0.62 -21.27 28.77
C LYS A 730 0.42 -19.77 29.03
N THR A 731 -0.83 -19.30 28.99
CA THR A 731 -1.17 -17.91 29.32
C THR A 731 -0.91 -17.60 30.80
N MET A 732 -1.29 -18.50 31.71
CA MET A 732 -1.04 -18.35 33.14
C MET A 732 0.46 -18.42 33.47
N THR A 733 1.19 -19.33 32.82
CA THR A 733 2.65 -19.43 32.88
C THR A 733 3.29 -18.09 32.51
N LEU A 734 2.93 -17.51 31.36
CA LEU A 734 3.51 -16.24 30.92
C LEU A 734 3.14 -15.06 31.84
N LYS A 735 1.90 -15.02 32.35
CA LYS A 735 1.48 -14.02 33.35
C LYS A 735 2.31 -14.12 34.64
N SER A 736 2.57 -15.33 35.10
CA SER A 736 3.40 -15.61 36.28
C SER A 736 4.85 -15.21 36.05
N ALA A 737 5.40 -15.54 34.86
CA ALA A 737 6.74 -15.14 34.45
C ALA A 737 6.90 -13.61 34.37
N LEU A 738 5.91 -12.90 33.80
CA LEU A 738 5.90 -11.43 33.76
C LEU A 738 5.86 -10.82 35.17
N ALA A 739 5.05 -11.38 36.07
CA ALA A 739 4.98 -10.91 37.45
C ALA A 739 6.30 -11.12 38.20
N ALA A 740 6.91 -12.31 38.06
CA ALA A 740 8.21 -12.62 38.64
C ALA A 740 9.31 -11.72 38.09
N LEU A 741 9.31 -11.45 36.78
CA LEU A 741 10.25 -10.53 36.15
C LEU A 741 10.08 -9.11 36.69
N ARG A 742 8.85 -8.58 36.78
CA ARG A 742 8.60 -7.24 37.34
C ARG A 742 9.14 -7.09 38.76
N LEU A 743 9.07 -8.15 39.57
CA LEU A 743 9.58 -8.18 40.93
C LEU A 743 11.10 -8.36 41.02
N SER A 744 11.75 -8.85 39.96
CA SER A 744 13.21 -9.01 39.94
C SER A 744 13.96 -7.77 39.42
N LEU A 745 13.26 -6.84 38.78
CA LEU A 745 13.85 -5.59 38.27
C LEU A 745 14.32 -4.66 39.39
N PRO A 746 15.28 -3.74 39.11
CA PRO A 746 15.78 -2.78 40.10
C PRO A 746 14.67 -1.91 40.70
N THR A 747 14.91 -1.37 41.90
CA THR A 747 13.96 -0.44 42.54
C THR A 747 13.72 0.77 41.64
N ARG A 748 12.44 1.16 41.49
CA ARG A 748 12.00 2.24 40.58
C ARG A 748 12.30 2.00 39.10
N TYR A 749 12.69 0.81 38.66
CA TYR A 749 12.98 0.56 37.25
C TYR A 749 11.76 0.83 36.35
N LEU A 750 10.55 0.47 36.81
CA LEU A 750 9.29 0.72 36.11
C LEU A 750 8.78 2.17 36.21
N ASN A 751 9.49 3.07 36.92
CA ASN A 751 9.12 4.49 36.97
C ASN A 751 9.57 5.19 35.68
N PRO A 752 8.67 5.73 34.85
CA PRO A 752 9.07 6.37 33.58
C PRO A 752 10.02 7.55 33.74
N ALA A 753 10.02 8.25 34.87
CA ALA A 753 10.89 9.41 35.08
C ALA A 753 12.38 9.01 35.08
N ARG A 754 13.22 9.91 34.58
CA ARG A 754 14.68 9.72 34.58
C ARG A 754 15.25 9.72 35.99
N ASN A 755 16.10 8.75 36.31
CA ASN A 755 16.81 8.64 37.59
C ASN A 755 18.10 9.47 37.56
N ALA A 756 17.99 10.79 37.35
CA ALA A 756 19.14 11.68 37.19
C ALA A 756 20.08 11.70 38.42
N LEU A 757 19.51 11.58 39.63
CA LEU A 757 20.29 11.52 40.88
C LEU A 757 21.12 10.23 41.00
N SER A 758 20.76 9.17 40.28
CA SER A 758 21.49 7.90 40.24
C SER A 758 22.51 7.86 39.09
N GLY A 759 22.72 8.99 38.39
CA GLY A 759 23.66 9.07 37.27
C GLY A 759 23.16 8.44 35.96
N GLU A 760 21.85 8.17 35.84
CA GLU A 760 21.29 7.59 34.61
C GLU A 760 21.49 8.53 33.42
N SER A 761 22.18 8.06 32.38
CA SER A 761 22.38 8.81 31.14
C SER A 761 21.06 9.00 30.38
N CYS A 762 21.01 9.96 29.45
CA CYS A 762 19.80 10.16 28.65
C CYS A 762 19.50 8.93 27.76
N LEU A 763 20.54 8.32 27.18
CA LEU A 763 20.42 7.12 26.36
C LEU A 763 19.94 5.92 27.20
N ASP A 764 20.54 5.69 28.37
CA ASP A 764 20.14 4.61 29.29
C ASP A 764 18.68 4.75 29.74
N HIS A 765 18.25 5.99 29.99
CA HIS A 765 16.86 6.28 30.29
C HIS A 765 15.93 5.86 29.14
N HIS A 766 16.24 6.22 27.90
CA HIS A 766 15.44 5.83 26.74
C HIS A 766 15.45 4.31 26.50
N THR A 767 16.60 3.64 26.62
CA THR A 767 16.65 2.16 26.56
C THR A 767 15.76 1.53 27.63
N ARG A 768 15.78 2.08 28.86
CA ARG A 768 14.88 1.64 29.92
C ARG A 768 13.40 1.91 29.60
N LEU A 769 13.06 3.06 29.01
CA LEU A 769 11.69 3.34 28.56
C LEU A 769 11.20 2.31 27.54
N ILE A 770 12.03 1.91 26.58
CA ILE A 770 11.70 0.84 25.61
C ILE A 770 11.41 -0.48 26.33
N ASN A 771 12.26 -0.84 27.30
CA ASN A 771 12.06 -2.06 28.08
C ASN A 771 10.73 -2.03 28.84
N ILE A 772 10.33 -0.86 29.37
CA ILE A 772 9.03 -0.67 30.01
C ILE A 772 7.88 -0.76 28.99
N LEU A 773 8.04 -0.18 27.79
CA LEU A 773 7.06 -0.30 26.69
C LEU A 773 6.83 -1.76 26.29
N HIS A 774 7.89 -2.57 26.17
CA HIS A 774 7.77 -4.01 25.92
C HIS A 774 6.92 -4.73 26.97
N LEU A 775 7.18 -4.45 28.25
CA LEU A 775 6.45 -5.07 29.36
C LEU A 775 4.98 -4.64 29.39
N HIS A 776 4.67 -3.40 29.03
CA HIS A 776 3.28 -2.93 28.94
C HIS A 776 2.57 -3.48 27.71
N MET A 777 3.24 -3.58 26.56
CA MET A 777 2.68 -4.20 25.36
C MET A 777 2.41 -5.69 25.56
N ALA A 778 3.34 -6.42 26.18
CA ALA A 778 3.13 -7.82 26.53
C ALA A 778 1.94 -8.00 27.47
N ASN A 779 1.79 -7.09 28.46
CA ASN A 779 0.63 -7.08 29.34
C ASN A 779 -0.66 -6.80 28.59
N LEU A 780 -0.66 -5.80 27.71
CA LEU A 780 -1.79 -5.47 26.84
C LEU A 780 -2.23 -6.70 26.07
N ILE A 781 -1.32 -7.36 25.34
CA ILE A 781 -1.60 -8.58 24.58
C ILE A 781 -2.21 -9.69 25.47
N MET A 782 -1.73 -9.85 26.70
CA MET A 782 -2.20 -10.91 27.62
C MET A 782 -3.55 -10.64 28.28
N VAL A 783 -3.95 -9.37 28.44
CA VAL A 783 -5.29 -9.02 28.95
C VAL A 783 -6.34 -9.07 27.85
N LEU A 784 -5.95 -9.05 26.56
CA LEU A 784 -6.91 -9.20 25.48
C LEU A 784 -7.60 -10.57 25.51
N PRO A 785 -8.94 -10.60 25.39
CA PRO A 785 -9.70 -11.83 25.43
C PRO A 785 -9.37 -12.71 24.21
N PRO A 786 -9.29 -14.05 24.38
CA PRO A 786 -8.88 -14.98 23.33
C PRO A 786 -9.88 -15.11 22.17
N ARG A 787 -11.20 -14.92 22.41
CA ARG A 787 -12.32 -14.96 21.43
C ARG A 787 -13.62 -14.38 22.03
N LEU A 788 -14.58 -13.97 21.19
CA LEU A 788 -15.99 -13.70 21.57
C LEU A 788 -16.82 -14.99 21.62
N ASP A 789 -16.36 -15.99 22.39
CA ASP A 789 -17.09 -17.25 22.54
C ASP A 789 -18.13 -17.13 23.67
N GLY A 790 -19.18 -16.32 23.45
CA GLY A 790 -20.45 -16.38 24.20
C GLY A 790 -20.48 -15.85 25.64
N ASN A 791 -19.36 -15.44 26.23
CA ASN A 791 -19.32 -14.82 27.56
C ASN A 791 -18.99 -13.32 27.46
N GLU A 792 -20.01 -12.50 27.22
CA GLU A 792 -19.87 -11.04 27.07
C GLU A 792 -19.31 -10.37 28.34
N GLU A 793 -19.62 -10.90 29.52
CA GLU A 793 -19.15 -10.35 30.79
C GLU A 793 -17.63 -10.50 30.94
N GLU A 794 -17.09 -11.69 30.65
CA GLU A 794 -15.65 -11.95 30.65
C GLU A 794 -14.91 -11.15 29.56
N PHE A 795 -15.52 -10.99 28.38
CA PHE A 795 -14.98 -10.12 27.34
C PHE A 795 -14.88 -8.67 27.82
N MET A 796 -15.95 -8.14 28.43
CA MET A 796 -15.99 -6.76 28.92
C MET A 796 -15.01 -6.53 30.06
N GLN A 797 -14.85 -7.48 30.98
CA GLN A 797 -13.85 -7.39 32.06
C GLN A 797 -12.42 -7.34 31.49
N ASN A 798 -12.10 -8.21 30.54
CA ASN A 798 -10.80 -8.22 29.86
C ASN A 798 -10.57 -6.96 29.01
N TRP A 799 -11.63 -6.48 28.34
CA TRP A 799 -11.61 -5.22 27.60
C TRP A 799 -11.28 -4.03 28.51
N LEU A 800 -11.98 -3.88 29.63
CA LEU A 800 -11.71 -2.82 30.61
C LEU A 800 -10.28 -2.93 31.17
N ALA A 801 -9.79 -4.15 31.41
CA ALA A 801 -8.41 -4.39 31.85
C ALA A 801 -7.35 -3.95 30.82
N SER A 802 -7.69 -3.80 29.54
CA SER A 802 -6.76 -3.29 28.50
C SER A 802 -6.47 -1.79 28.62
N LEU A 803 -7.30 -1.03 29.33
CA LEU A 803 -7.14 0.42 29.47
C LEU A 803 -5.89 0.79 30.30
N GLU A 804 -5.63 0.06 31.40
CA GLU A 804 -4.48 0.32 32.28
C GLU A 804 -3.13 0.17 31.53
N PRO A 805 -2.84 -0.92 30.79
CA PRO A 805 -1.66 -1.01 29.94
C PRO A 805 -1.51 0.16 28.95
N CYS A 806 -2.61 0.62 28.33
CA CYS A 806 -2.57 1.75 27.40
C CYS A 806 -2.20 3.06 28.11
N GLN A 807 -2.77 3.32 29.29
CA GLN A 807 -2.44 4.49 30.11
C GLN A 807 -0.98 4.47 30.59
N ASN A 808 -0.47 3.29 30.92
CA ASN A 808 0.93 3.12 31.28
C ASN A 808 1.87 3.39 30.09
N ILE A 809 1.51 2.96 28.87
CA ILE A 809 2.25 3.31 27.64
C ILE A 809 2.28 4.83 27.44
N VAL A 810 1.15 5.52 27.64
CA VAL A 810 1.11 6.99 27.56
C VAL A 810 2.04 7.63 28.61
N SER A 811 2.05 7.12 29.84
CA SER A 811 2.92 7.63 30.92
C SER A 811 4.41 7.47 30.60
N VAL A 812 4.76 6.46 29.78
CA VAL A 812 6.13 6.31 29.26
C VAL A 812 6.42 7.33 28.17
N VAL A 813 5.51 7.51 27.21
CA VAL A 813 5.63 8.49 26.12
C VAL A 813 5.71 9.93 26.64
N GLU A 814 5.03 10.25 27.73
CA GLU A 814 5.10 11.56 28.41
C GLU A 814 6.52 11.93 28.87
N GLN A 815 7.39 10.95 29.10
CA GLN A 815 8.78 11.18 29.55
C GLN A 815 9.79 11.12 28.39
N TRP A 816 9.31 11.00 27.15
CA TRP A 816 10.18 10.86 25.98
C TRP A 816 10.86 12.17 25.60
N ASP A 817 12.15 12.11 25.31
CA ASP A 817 12.93 13.24 24.78
C ASP A 817 13.13 13.09 23.28
N ASN A 818 12.66 14.07 22.53
CA ASN A 818 12.70 14.05 21.08
C ASN A 818 14.12 14.03 20.49
N GLN A 819 15.12 14.51 21.24
CA GLN A 819 16.51 14.57 20.78
C GLN A 819 17.14 13.20 20.60
N ASN A 820 16.58 12.13 21.18
CA ASN A 820 17.12 10.77 21.10
C ASN A 820 16.43 9.91 20.05
N SER A 821 15.45 10.42 19.29
CA SER A 821 14.73 9.59 18.32
C SER A 821 15.57 8.97 17.19
N PRO A 822 16.69 9.54 16.71
CA PRO A 822 17.58 8.84 15.79
C PRO A 822 18.26 7.60 16.43
N ARG A 823 18.47 7.68 17.75
CA ARG A 823 19.24 6.72 18.57
C ARG A 823 18.46 5.50 18.99
N ILE A 824 17.19 5.42 18.62
CA ILE A 824 16.24 4.43 19.12
C ILE A 824 15.58 3.71 17.96
N ASP A 825 15.39 2.40 18.13
CA ASP A 825 14.69 1.55 17.16
C ASP A 825 13.24 2.04 16.95
N PRO A 826 12.84 2.42 15.72
CA PRO A 826 11.49 2.89 15.41
C PRO A 826 10.40 1.83 15.58
N ALA A 827 10.75 0.54 15.74
CA ALA A 827 9.79 -0.53 16.00
C ALA A 827 8.88 -0.26 17.22
N ILE A 828 9.32 0.56 18.18
CA ILE A 828 8.48 0.99 19.30
C ILE A 828 7.24 1.78 18.87
N CYS A 829 7.23 2.37 17.68
CA CYS A 829 6.06 3.05 17.11
C CYS A 829 4.88 2.09 16.95
N PHE A 830 5.11 0.79 16.74
CA PHE A 830 4.05 -0.22 16.70
C PHE A 830 3.35 -0.37 18.06
N ILE A 831 4.07 -0.21 19.17
CA ILE A 831 3.52 -0.25 20.53
C ILE A 831 2.70 1.00 20.80
N VAL A 832 3.26 2.18 20.50
CA VAL A 832 2.61 3.48 20.69
C VAL A 832 1.33 3.57 19.85
N HIS A 833 1.40 3.22 18.57
CA HIS A 833 0.24 3.15 17.70
C HIS A 833 -0.81 2.14 18.20
N SER A 834 -0.39 0.99 18.74
CA SER A 834 -1.33 0.05 19.34
C SER A 834 -2.10 0.68 20.51
N ALA A 835 -1.42 1.35 21.43
CA ALA A 835 -2.08 2.06 22.52
C ALA A 835 -3.04 3.16 22.03
N LEU A 836 -2.64 3.94 21.01
CA LEU A 836 -3.47 4.99 20.40
C LEU A 836 -4.81 4.41 19.91
N CYS A 837 -4.75 3.30 19.18
CA CYS A 837 -5.93 2.65 18.64
C CYS A 837 -6.82 2.09 19.73
N PHE A 838 -6.25 1.45 20.76
CA PHE A 838 -7.03 0.92 21.88
C PHE A 838 -7.74 2.05 22.63
N LEU A 839 -7.10 3.19 22.85
CA LEU A 839 -7.73 4.36 23.47
C LEU A 839 -8.89 4.90 22.63
N GLU A 840 -8.77 4.92 21.30
CA GLU A 840 -9.86 5.36 20.41
C GLU A 840 -11.05 4.39 20.45
N VAL A 841 -10.79 3.07 20.47
CA VAL A 841 -11.88 2.09 20.62
C VAL A 841 -12.52 2.18 22.02
N HIS A 842 -11.75 2.47 23.08
CA HIS A 842 -12.29 2.74 24.42
C HIS A 842 -13.19 3.98 24.44
N ARG A 843 -12.81 5.04 23.70
CA ARG A 843 -13.62 6.25 23.53
C ARG A 843 -15.00 5.91 22.96
N TRP A 844 -15.04 5.11 21.89
CA TRP A 844 -16.28 4.78 21.19
C TRP A 844 -17.14 3.74 21.92
N SER A 845 -16.52 2.85 22.69
CA SER A 845 -17.21 1.79 23.44
C SER A 845 -17.68 2.21 24.83
N THR A 846 -17.50 3.47 25.22
CA THR A 846 -18.00 3.99 26.50
C THR A 846 -19.40 4.57 26.30
N ALA A 847 -20.41 4.04 27.02
CA ALA A 847 -21.75 4.60 27.03
C ALA A 847 -21.78 5.89 27.86
N ASP A 848 -22.20 7.00 27.25
CA ASP A 848 -22.35 8.33 27.87
C ASP A 848 -21.07 8.82 28.61
N PRO A 849 -19.94 8.99 27.89
CA PRO A 849 -18.68 9.38 28.50
C PRO A 849 -18.76 10.78 29.10
N THR A 850 -18.39 10.92 30.38
CA THR A 850 -18.34 12.23 31.04
C THR A 850 -17.34 13.17 30.34
N ALA A 851 -17.63 14.47 30.28
CA ALA A 851 -16.73 15.44 29.64
C ALA A 851 -15.27 15.38 30.16
N PRO A 852 -14.99 15.18 31.47
CA PRO A 852 -13.62 14.99 31.97
C PRO A 852 -12.93 13.72 31.46
N PHE A 853 -13.69 12.64 31.21
CA PHE A 853 -13.16 11.40 30.66
C PHE A 853 -12.73 11.57 29.20
N ILE A 854 -13.56 12.22 28.37
CA ILE A 854 -13.22 12.53 26.97
C ILE A 854 -11.99 13.43 26.90
N ALA A 855 -11.94 14.51 27.69
CA ALA A 855 -10.80 15.43 27.71
C ALA A 855 -9.49 14.75 28.11
N SER A 856 -9.54 13.82 29.07
CA SER A 856 -8.38 12.99 29.46
C SER A 856 -7.94 12.05 28.34
N LEU A 857 -8.87 11.43 27.60
CA LEU A 857 -8.53 10.59 26.45
C LEU A 857 -7.93 11.41 25.31
N ASP A 858 -8.53 12.54 24.95
CA ASP A 858 -8.01 13.44 23.90
C ASP A 858 -6.58 13.88 24.21
N GLN A 859 -6.30 14.30 25.45
CA GLN A 859 -4.95 14.67 25.86
C GLN A 859 -3.95 13.53 25.66
N ARG A 860 -4.32 12.30 26.06
CA ARG A 860 -3.48 11.11 25.94
C ARG A 860 -3.25 10.72 24.47
N GLN A 861 -4.27 10.78 23.64
CA GLN A 861 -4.18 10.47 22.21
C GLN A 861 -3.29 11.46 21.49
N ASN A 862 -3.45 12.75 21.77
CA ASN A 862 -2.59 13.80 21.22
C ASN A 862 -1.12 13.58 21.57
N LEU A 863 -0.80 13.14 22.79
CA LEU A 863 0.59 12.80 23.17
C LEU A 863 1.15 11.63 22.35
N LEU A 864 0.37 10.58 22.13
CA LEU A 864 0.79 9.44 21.31
C LEU A 864 0.95 9.83 19.83
N LEU A 865 0.07 10.67 19.30
CA LEU A 865 0.17 11.20 17.94
C LEU A 865 1.42 12.08 17.78
N LEU A 866 1.67 13.02 18.69
CA LEU A 866 2.86 13.87 18.67
C LEU A 866 4.15 13.03 18.71
N PHE A 867 4.16 11.94 19.47
CA PHE A 867 5.28 10.99 19.48
C PHE A 867 5.48 10.36 18.10
N LEU A 868 4.41 9.85 17.47
CA LEU A 868 4.49 9.24 16.15
C LEU A 868 4.94 10.27 15.10
N GLU A 869 4.35 11.47 15.10
CA GLU A 869 4.69 12.57 14.19
C GLU A 869 6.18 12.93 14.26
N GLN A 870 6.73 12.90 15.47
CA GLN A 870 8.13 13.20 15.67
C GLN A 870 9.06 12.16 15.03
N PHE A 871 8.76 10.86 15.19
CA PHE A 871 9.48 9.79 14.49
C PHE A 871 9.23 9.82 12.97
N SER A 872 8.07 10.33 12.56
CA SER A 872 7.65 10.50 11.15
C SER A 872 8.52 11.46 10.35
N SER A 873 9.35 12.28 11.01
CA SER A 873 10.34 13.12 10.32
C SER A 873 11.51 12.33 9.73
N MET A 874 11.85 11.17 10.30
CA MET A 874 13.01 10.35 9.92
C MET A 874 12.60 9.02 9.26
N TRP A 875 11.51 8.42 9.73
CA TRP A 875 11.11 7.07 9.38
C TRP A 875 9.74 7.05 8.68
N ALA A 876 9.57 6.16 7.71
CA ALA A 876 8.29 6.04 7.00
C ALA A 876 7.26 5.19 7.77
N VAL A 877 7.68 4.19 8.57
CA VAL A 877 6.77 3.42 9.44
C VAL A 877 5.82 4.31 10.26
N PRO A 878 6.28 5.27 11.06
CA PRO A 878 5.38 6.16 11.82
C PRO A 878 4.47 7.03 10.92
N ARG A 879 4.95 7.50 9.75
CA ARG A 879 4.08 8.19 8.77
C ARG A 879 2.93 7.29 8.34
N TYR A 880 3.25 6.03 8.01
CA TYR A 880 2.27 5.02 7.67
C TYR A 880 1.28 4.78 8.82
N LEU A 881 1.77 4.61 10.05
CA LEU A 881 0.92 4.38 11.22
C LEU A 881 -0.04 5.56 11.51
N ILE A 882 0.38 6.81 11.26
CA ILE A 882 -0.45 8.01 11.40
C ILE A 882 -1.51 8.08 10.28
N HIS A 883 -1.14 7.84 9.03
CA HIS A 883 -2.12 7.77 7.93
C HIS A 883 -3.18 6.69 8.19
N THR A 884 -2.75 5.53 8.71
CA THR A 884 -3.66 4.50 9.24
C THR A 884 -4.33 4.89 10.57
N SER A 885 -4.38 6.17 10.93
CA SER A 885 -5.22 6.70 12.01
C SER A 885 -6.10 7.84 11.48
N ASP A 886 -5.64 8.60 10.48
CA ASP A 886 -6.36 9.76 9.90
C ASP A 886 -7.45 9.37 8.89
N ASP A 887 -7.20 8.42 7.99
CA ASP A 887 -8.17 7.95 6.97
C ASP A 887 -9.36 7.17 7.55
N TRP A 888 -9.40 7.06 8.87
CA TRP A 888 -10.33 6.27 9.64
C TRP A 888 -11.63 7.01 9.88
N GLY A 889 -11.78 8.23 9.36
CA GLY A 889 -12.99 9.02 9.50
C GLY A 889 -13.29 9.33 10.95
N ILE A 890 -12.30 9.89 11.67
CA ILE A 890 -12.49 10.41 13.05
C ILE A 890 -13.60 11.48 13.10
N ASP A 891 -14.02 12.04 11.95
CA ASP A 891 -15.18 12.93 11.82
C ASP A 891 -16.52 12.24 11.51
N GLU A 892 -16.54 11.02 10.94
CA GLU A 892 -17.80 10.30 10.63
C GLU A 892 -18.49 9.75 11.90
N PHE A 893 -17.73 9.45 12.96
CA PHE A 893 -18.25 8.89 14.20
C PHE A 893 -18.59 9.93 15.28
N LYS A 894 -18.41 11.23 15.01
CA LYS A 894 -18.73 12.34 15.93
C LYS A 894 -20.24 12.53 16.23
N GLY A 895 -21.09 11.54 15.95
CA GLY A 895 -22.53 11.63 16.18
C GLY A 895 -23.28 10.29 16.29
N HIS A 896 -22.63 9.16 16.55
CA HIS A 896 -23.31 7.86 16.67
C HIS A 896 -23.37 7.35 18.12
N SER A 897 -24.49 6.70 18.45
CA SER A 897 -24.77 6.04 19.72
C SER A 897 -23.79 4.90 20.02
N TYR A 898 -23.57 4.63 21.32
CA TYR A 898 -22.80 3.50 21.85
C TYR A 898 -22.82 2.25 20.96
N GLU A 899 -21.63 1.75 20.61
CA GLU A 899 -21.43 0.47 19.91
C GLU A 899 -20.56 -0.47 20.77
N PRO A 900 -20.86 -1.77 20.86
CA PRO A 900 -20.07 -2.71 21.64
C PRO A 900 -18.61 -2.74 21.16
N PRO A 901 -17.61 -2.82 22.06
CA PRO A 901 -16.19 -2.81 21.68
C PRO A 901 -15.84 -3.95 20.70
N SER A 902 -16.51 -5.09 20.83
CA SER A 902 -16.41 -6.23 19.89
C SER A 902 -16.73 -5.87 18.44
N ARG A 903 -17.70 -4.98 18.21
CA ARG A 903 -18.12 -4.54 16.87
C ARG A 903 -17.22 -3.45 16.31
N MET A 904 -16.76 -2.53 17.16
CA MET A 904 -15.79 -1.49 16.78
C MET A 904 -14.44 -2.09 16.39
N LEU A 905 -13.96 -3.11 17.12
CA LEU A 905 -12.74 -3.85 16.77
C LEU A 905 -12.85 -4.56 15.40
N LYS A 906 -14.05 -5.01 15.01
CA LYS A 906 -14.34 -5.62 13.70
C LYS A 906 -14.34 -4.58 12.58
N MET A 907 -14.93 -3.40 12.80
CA MET A 907 -14.87 -2.30 11.84
C MET A 907 -13.43 -1.80 11.65
N TYR A 908 -12.65 -1.80 12.74
CA TYR A 908 -11.23 -1.47 12.73
C TYR A 908 -10.40 -2.47 11.88
N GLU A 909 -10.78 -3.76 11.88
CA GLU A 909 -10.14 -4.81 11.07
C GLU A 909 -10.40 -4.66 9.56
N VAL A 910 -11.66 -4.40 9.17
CA VAL A 910 -12.05 -4.24 7.76
C VAL A 910 -11.32 -3.07 7.11
N ARG A 911 -11.34 -1.89 7.75
CA ARG A 911 -10.69 -0.68 7.22
C ARG A 911 -9.17 -0.78 7.17
N TYR A 912 -8.52 -1.48 8.11
CA TYR A 912 -7.07 -1.69 8.02
C TYR A 912 -6.65 -2.65 6.92
N LEU A 913 -7.43 -3.72 6.69
CA LEU A 913 -7.17 -4.68 5.61
C LEU A 913 -7.30 -4.04 4.23
N GLU A 914 -8.30 -3.17 4.06
CA GLU A 914 -8.44 -2.31 2.87
C GLU A 914 -7.17 -1.45 2.69
N TYR A 915 -6.69 -0.80 3.75
CA TYR A 915 -5.54 0.11 3.70
C TYR A 915 -4.16 -0.58 3.51
N THR A 916 -3.94 -1.78 4.08
CA THR A 916 -2.69 -2.54 3.88
C THR A 916 -2.59 -3.21 2.52
N ASN A 917 -3.72 -3.52 1.88
CA ASN A 917 -3.76 -4.13 0.55
C ASN A 917 -3.62 -3.08 -0.57
N GLU A 918 -3.75 -1.79 -0.24
CA GLU A 918 -3.54 -0.64 -1.14
C GLU A 918 -2.09 -0.09 -1.15
N LEU A 919 -1.17 -0.67 -0.36
CA LEU A 919 0.23 -0.25 -0.40
C LEU A 919 0.93 -0.78 -1.68
N PRO A 920 1.44 0.11 -2.54
CA PRO A 920 2.29 -0.29 -3.65
C PRO A 920 3.60 -0.89 -3.12
N LEU A 921 4.07 -1.95 -3.79
CA LEU A 921 5.50 -2.26 -3.89
C LEU A 921 6.16 -1.07 -4.63
N ALA A 922 6.45 0.01 -3.89
CA ALA A 922 7.16 1.19 -4.40
C ALA A 922 8.66 1.04 -4.19
#